data_AF-A0A1Q8ZF45-F1
#
_entry.id   AF-A0A1Q8ZF45-F1
#
_cell.length_a   1.000
_cell.length_b   1.000
_cell.length_c   1.000
_cell.angle_alpha   90.00
_cell.angle_beta   90.00
_cell.angle_gamma   90.00
#
_symmetry.space_group_name_H-M   'P 1'
#
loop_
_entity.id
_entity.type
_entity.pdbx_description
1 polymer ?
#
loop_
_entity_poly.entity_id
_entity_poly.type
_entity_poly.pdbx_seq_one_letter_code
_entity_poly.pdbx_strand_id
1 'polypeptide(L)'
;MDYQNFLDRLPQLYEDWQQSSVRPKSPAFRAILEDVSAMTTPNVMQLLNHAVSCLEPGEVYCEVGTYQGSTLIGALLNHPDAMAYAIDNFSEFDPTGENEEKLLGNLARYGLQEQVLFCNQEFEAFFLELGQLGTEDRIGVYLYDGAHDYRSQIMGLLAVRPFLADRALIVIDDSNWKTIQQAIWDFIAVSPACQFLLELPTPVPRDPTFWNGLYLLSWDVNRPHDYDWSTFSQVRHRSVIQAIYELQVLEQRAEAQQDLYTEARDLHSQQQYDLAEQKYRQFLLWNQEHAEAWLNLGLLYCDRAEFVDAMKALVKALELDPEQAIAHYALGRTLEAMGHPERAILAFETAIGLAPNLIDALVRLARLLFQQQRLEQAKEIYQRLRALQVKDGELYLNLGECLRACGQPDGAIALLQEGVAHYPTEGGLHFALVMLLRQYGYAQAAIEAATAASLALPEDYTFDLLKYLLLPLTYDRVEEIEDYRQRFTIGLQRLVAQTDLTTLDRRQSALAGIGRYTNFYLTYQNQNDLVLQCQYGDLVHRIMAANYPDWVQPLPMPSLATGEKIRVGYASAYLHSYSGTLWLTGWLRYADRQNFEIYCYYTGNQPDPVTEQFRQNSDVFHHIPHNLEAVCGQILADRLHVLVFPEIGMDPQTLQMAALRLAPMVCTAWGHPMTSGLPTVDYYLSGDLMEPEQGETHYRETLIRLPHIGVSYPRPAIPELTKDRSDLQLREDGVVYLCCQAPFKYLPQHDYLLIEIAQRVPQAQFVFLRVGLIQGRLERAFAAANLNCADFCLFLPSLPRNDYLMLNLLSDVYLDSIGFSGGNTTLDAIACALPVVTLPDAFMRGHLSAAMLRRLGLTETIAGNEQEYIDLAVTLGLDSTWRGQIRQQMEMRSPSLYHDRDCVLALESFWRQVVQGG
;
A
#
# COMPACT_ATOMS: atom_id res chain seq x y z
N MET A 1 -30.86 24.42 51.41
CA MET A 1 -31.95 24.06 52.35
C MET A 1 -31.41 24.27 53.75
N ASP A 2 -32.02 25.17 54.53
CA ASP A 2 -31.63 25.43 55.91
C ASP A 2 -32.36 24.48 56.86
N TYR A 3 -31.86 23.24 56.96
CA TYR A 3 -32.46 22.22 57.82
C TYR A 3 -32.34 22.55 59.33
N GLN A 4 -31.44 23.45 59.72
CA GLN A 4 -31.32 23.88 61.12
C GLN A 4 -32.48 24.82 61.49
N ASN A 5 -32.77 25.81 60.66
CA ASN A 5 -33.94 26.68 60.82
C ASN A 5 -35.24 25.87 60.77
N PHE A 6 -35.31 24.85 59.90
CA PHE A 6 -36.42 23.90 59.87
C PHE A 6 -36.62 23.22 61.24
N LEU A 7 -35.58 22.61 61.80
CA LEU A 7 -35.67 21.90 63.08
C LEU A 7 -36.02 22.84 64.26
N ASP A 8 -35.42 24.02 64.31
CA ASP A 8 -35.59 24.97 65.42
C ASP A 8 -37.03 25.52 65.51
N ARG A 9 -37.69 25.70 64.36
CA ARG A 9 -39.05 26.24 64.28
C ARG A 9 -40.12 25.15 64.25
N LEU A 10 -39.78 23.92 63.89
CA LEU A 10 -40.75 22.81 63.75
C LEU A 10 -41.67 22.65 64.99
N PRO A 11 -41.18 22.59 66.25
CA PRO A 11 -42.04 22.45 67.43
C PRO A 11 -43.01 23.61 67.64
N GLN A 12 -42.67 24.80 67.13
CA GLN A 12 -43.46 26.02 67.32
C GLN A 12 -44.71 26.05 66.44
N LEU A 13 -44.74 25.24 65.38
CA LEU A 13 -45.85 25.14 64.43
C LEU A 13 -46.98 24.23 64.93
N TYR A 14 -46.75 23.46 65.99
CA TYR A 14 -47.70 22.48 66.52
C TYR A 14 -48.16 22.81 67.95
N GLU A 15 -49.38 22.41 68.27
CA GLU A 15 -49.83 22.20 69.65
C GLU A 15 -49.52 20.75 70.04
N ASP A 16 -49.15 20.53 71.30
CA ASP A 16 -48.85 19.19 71.85
C ASP A 16 -47.74 18.43 71.08
N TRP A 17 -46.68 19.14 70.65
CA TRP A 17 -45.53 18.55 69.92
C TRP A 17 -44.96 17.30 70.63
N GLN A 18 -44.68 16.25 69.85
CA GLN A 18 -44.24 14.92 70.31
C GLN A 18 -45.21 14.18 71.24
N GLN A 19 -46.46 14.65 71.38
CA GLN A 19 -47.53 13.90 72.04
C GLN A 19 -48.48 13.29 71.01
N SER A 20 -49.26 12.29 71.42
CA SER A 20 -50.22 11.62 70.53
C SER A 20 -51.37 12.52 70.07
N SER A 21 -51.58 13.69 70.68
CA SER A 21 -52.60 14.68 70.30
C SER A 21 -52.10 15.81 69.40
N VAL A 22 -50.88 15.68 68.86
CA VAL A 22 -50.21 16.72 68.07
C VAL A 22 -51.07 17.20 66.89
N ARG A 23 -51.22 18.52 66.78
CA ARG A 23 -52.00 19.17 65.71
C ARG A 23 -51.34 20.46 65.27
N PRO A 24 -51.44 20.88 63.99
CA PRO A 24 -50.83 22.12 63.56
C PRO A 24 -51.63 23.30 64.10
N LYS A 25 -50.93 24.40 64.42
CA LYS A 25 -51.58 25.66 64.82
C LYS A 25 -52.30 26.34 63.67
N SER A 26 -51.87 26.09 62.43
CA SER A 26 -52.51 26.62 61.23
C SER A 26 -53.81 25.87 60.92
N PRO A 27 -54.97 26.55 60.81
CA PRO A 27 -56.20 25.91 60.37
C PRO A 27 -56.25 25.65 58.86
N ALA A 28 -55.32 26.22 58.08
CA ALA A 28 -55.36 26.22 56.61
C ALA A 28 -55.34 24.81 56.00
N PHE A 29 -54.58 23.89 56.59
CA PHE A 29 -54.41 22.53 56.05
C PHE A 29 -55.64 21.64 56.25
N ARG A 30 -56.48 21.91 57.26
CA ARG A 30 -57.72 21.16 57.46
C ARG A 30 -58.73 21.46 56.35
N ALA A 31 -58.81 22.71 55.89
CA ALA A 31 -59.68 23.09 54.79
C ALA A 31 -59.28 22.40 53.47
N ILE A 32 -57.98 22.21 53.23
CA ILE A 32 -57.47 21.52 52.03
C ILE A 32 -57.92 20.05 52.01
N LEU A 33 -57.89 19.36 53.16
CA LEU A 33 -58.34 17.96 53.26
C LEU A 33 -59.87 17.79 53.12
N GLU A 34 -60.65 18.82 53.45
CA GLU A 34 -62.10 18.82 53.19
C GLU A 34 -62.39 19.00 51.69
N ASP A 35 -61.50 19.71 50.98
CA ASP A 35 -61.62 20.04 49.56
C ASP A 35 -61.02 18.99 48.61
N VAL A 36 -60.00 18.25 49.06
CA VAL A 36 -59.28 17.21 48.31
C VAL A 36 -59.36 15.90 49.09
N SER A 37 -59.91 14.84 48.46
CA SER A 37 -60.01 13.51 49.07
C SER A 37 -58.63 12.94 49.38
N ALA A 38 -58.14 13.13 50.58
CA ALA A 38 -56.73 12.95 50.90
C ALA A 38 -56.46 11.68 51.73
N MET A 39 -55.34 11.01 51.42
CA MET A 39 -54.72 10.02 52.30
C MET A 39 -53.75 10.68 53.31
N THR A 40 -53.67 12.02 53.33
CA THR A 40 -52.76 12.77 54.19
C THR A 40 -53.35 13.45 55.42
N THR A 41 -52.50 14.01 56.28
CA THR A 41 -52.89 14.64 57.54
C THR A 41 -52.42 16.09 57.59
N PRO A 42 -53.12 16.97 58.35
CA PRO A 42 -52.71 18.36 58.49
C PRO A 42 -51.29 18.53 59.04
N ASN A 43 -50.83 17.54 59.80
CA ASN A 43 -49.50 17.56 60.37
C ASN A 43 -48.42 17.36 59.31
N VAL A 44 -48.59 16.38 58.41
CA VAL A 44 -47.61 16.15 57.33
C VAL A 44 -47.57 17.36 56.38
N MET A 45 -48.72 17.91 56.02
CA MET A 45 -48.79 19.14 55.22
C MET A 45 -48.07 20.33 55.89
N GLN A 46 -48.30 20.57 57.19
CA GLN A 46 -47.64 21.64 57.93
C GLN A 46 -46.11 21.45 57.99
N LEU A 47 -45.63 20.21 58.09
CA LEU A 47 -44.21 19.87 58.10
C LEU A 47 -43.57 20.16 56.75
N LEU A 48 -44.14 19.63 55.66
CA LEU A 48 -43.62 19.83 54.31
C LEU A 48 -43.69 21.30 53.89
N ASN A 49 -44.75 22.02 54.26
CA ASN A 49 -44.86 23.46 54.01
C ASN A 49 -43.73 24.25 54.66
N HIS A 50 -43.35 23.86 55.88
CA HIS A 50 -42.22 24.49 56.54
C HIS A 50 -40.88 24.08 55.92
N ALA A 51 -40.73 22.81 55.52
CA ALA A 51 -39.52 22.36 54.82
C ALA A 51 -39.30 23.15 53.52
N VAL A 52 -40.34 23.32 52.70
CA VAL A 52 -40.30 24.14 51.48
C VAL A 52 -39.96 25.61 51.79
N SER A 53 -40.48 26.16 52.89
CA SER A 53 -40.12 27.54 53.32
C SER A 53 -38.64 27.73 53.68
N CYS A 54 -37.90 26.64 53.84
CA CYS A 54 -36.48 26.62 54.17
C CYS A 54 -35.57 26.30 52.96
N LEU A 55 -36.14 26.17 51.76
CA LEU A 55 -35.36 26.04 50.52
C LEU A 55 -34.52 27.31 50.26
N GLU A 56 -33.32 27.10 49.73
CA GLU A 56 -32.44 28.18 49.25
C GLU A 56 -32.69 28.46 47.75
N PRO A 57 -32.28 29.64 47.22
CA PRO A 57 -32.48 29.95 45.81
C PRO A 57 -31.83 28.92 44.88
N GLY A 58 -32.59 28.46 43.88
CA GLY A 58 -32.16 27.41 42.94
C GLY A 58 -32.43 25.98 43.43
N GLU A 59 -33.03 25.84 44.62
CA GLU A 59 -33.47 24.55 45.11
C GLU A 59 -34.93 24.28 44.84
N VAL A 60 -35.24 23.00 44.60
CA VAL A 60 -36.60 22.53 44.30
C VAL A 60 -37.06 21.51 45.33
N TYR A 61 -38.37 21.41 45.48
CA TYR A 61 -39.01 20.30 46.16
C TYR A 61 -39.14 19.10 45.22
N CYS A 62 -38.95 17.88 45.69
CA CYS A 62 -39.19 16.68 44.90
C CYS A 62 -40.01 15.69 45.73
N GLU A 63 -41.09 15.18 45.15
CA GLU A 63 -42.00 14.24 45.80
C GLU A 63 -42.22 13.03 44.90
N VAL A 64 -41.97 11.84 45.45
CA VAL A 64 -42.37 10.55 44.86
C VAL A 64 -43.55 10.02 45.66
N GLY A 65 -44.61 9.58 44.97
CA GLY A 65 -45.85 9.07 45.59
C GLY A 65 -46.92 10.13 45.80
N THR A 66 -47.17 10.95 44.77
CA THR A 66 -47.99 12.17 44.90
C THR A 66 -49.50 11.90 45.00
N TYR A 67 -49.96 10.75 44.50
CA TYR A 67 -51.36 10.35 44.46
C TYR A 67 -52.29 11.47 43.94
N GLN A 68 -53.20 12.01 44.78
CA GLN A 68 -54.12 13.09 44.38
C GLN A 68 -53.60 14.51 44.70
N GLY A 69 -52.33 14.64 45.13
CA GLY A 69 -51.61 15.92 45.25
C GLY A 69 -51.82 16.68 46.55
N SER A 70 -52.44 16.07 47.56
CA SER A 70 -52.73 16.76 48.82
C SER A 70 -51.46 17.23 49.55
N THR A 71 -50.40 16.43 49.52
CA THR A 71 -49.07 16.70 50.08
C THR A 71 -48.35 17.81 49.32
N LEU A 72 -48.30 17.72 47.99
CA LEU A 72 -47.80 18.78 47.10
C LEU A 72 -48.48 20.14 47.36
N ILE A 73 -49.81 20.16 47.42
CA ILE A 73 -50.58 21.39 47.68
C ILE A 73 -50.23 21.94 49.06
N GLY A 74 -50.15 21.07 50.08
CA GLY A 74 -49.73 21.47 51.41
C GLY A 74 -48.31 22.06 51.42
N ALA A 75 -47.36 21.41 50.75
CA ALA A 75 -45.97 21.80 50.69
C ALA A 75 -45.78 23.18 50.03
N LEU A 76 -46.47 23.46 48.92
CA LEU A 76 -46.30 24.69 48.13
C LEU A 76 -47.22 25.85 48.55
N LEU A 77 -48.16 25.62 49.47
CA LEU A 77 -49.11 26.64 49.88
C LEU A 77 -48.41 27.91 50.41
N ASN A 78 -48.71 29.05 49.79
CA ASN A 78 -48.12 30.37 50.08
C ASN A 78 -46.61 30.50 49.78
N HIS A 79 -46.04 29.62 48.96
CA HIS A 79 -44.64 29.67 48.51
C HIS A 79 -44.56 29.82 46.98
N PRO A 80 -44.92 30.98 46.40
CA PRO A 80 -45.08 31.14 44.95
C PRO A 80 -43.79 30.98 44.14
N ASP A 81 -42.63 31.09 44.80
CA ASP A 81 -41.31 30.98 44.18
C ASP A 81 -40.73 29.55 44.25
N ALA A 82 -41.41 28.62 44.92
CA ALA A 82 -40.96 27.24 45.06
C ALA A 82 -41.43 26.38 43.87
N MET A 83 -40.50 25.68 43.24
CA MET A 83 -40.78 24.71 42.19
C MET A 83 -40.75 23.29 42.76
N ALA A 84 -41.55 22.39 42.19
CA ALA A 84 -41.60 20.99 42.58
C ALA A 84 -41.53 20.02 41.40
N TYR A 85 -40.73 18.96 41.56
CA TYR A 85 -40.85 17.73 40.78
C TYR A 85 -41.84 16.80 41.48
N ALA A 86 -42.86 16.37 40.75
CA ALA A 86 -43.92 15.48 41.24
C ALA A 86 -43.88 14.19 40.43
N ILE A 87 -43.60 13.06 41.07
CA ILE A 87 -43.33 11.78 40.40
C ILE A 87 -44.31 10.74 40.92
N ASP A 88 -45.03 10.12 40.00
CA ASP A 88 -45.89 8.98 40.30
C ASP A 88 -46.04 8.13 39.04
N ASN A 89 -46.30 6.83 39.19
CA ASN A 89 -46.62 5.98 38.06
C ASN A 89 -48.05 5.44 38.19
N PHE A 90 -48.98 6.08 37.49
CA PHE A 90 -50.38 5.64 37.48
C PHE A 90 -50.64 4.44 36.55
N SER A 91 -49.65 4.03 35.73
CA SER A 91 -49.85 3.04 34.66
C SER A 91 -50.21 1.63 35.12
N GLU A 92 -49.87 1.22 36.36
CA GLU A 92 -50.20 -0.12 36.88
C GLU A 92 -51.55 -0.20 37.61
N PHE A 93 -52.08 0.92 38.12
CA PHE A 93 -53.23 0.92 39.05
C PHE A 93 -54.36 1.92 38.75
N ASP A 94 -54.25 2.70 37.68
CA ASP A 94 -55.29 3.62 37.20
C ASP A 94 -55.65 3.40 35.72
N PRO A 95 -56.30 2.27 35.38
CA PRO A 95 -56.65 1.93 34.00
C PRO A 95 -57.65 2.92 33.35
N THR A 96 -58.22 3.83 34.15
CA THR A 96 -59.19 4.85 33.71
C THR A 96 -58.59 6.26 33.60
N GLY A 97 -57.36 6.49 34.08
CA GLY A 97 -56.72 7.82 34.12
C GLY A 97 -57.36 8.82 35.10
N GLU A 98 -58.17 8.34 36.05
CA GLU A 98 -58.95 9.20 36.94
C GLU A 98 -58.10 9.87 38.03
N ASN A 99 -57.01 9.24 38.47
CA ASN A 99 -56.14 9.77 39.53
C ASN A 99 -55.22 10.87 39.00
N GLU A 100 -54.67 10.70 37.78
CA GLU A 100 -53.89 11.74 37.11
C GLU A 100 -54.74 12.99 36.85
N GLU A 101 -55.97 12.81 36.34
CA GLU A 101 -56.89 13.94 36.09
C GLU A 101 -57.28 14.66 37.40
N LYS A 102 -57.51 13.90 38.48
CA LYS A 102 -57.79 14.47 39.82
C LYS A 102 -56.59 15.24 40.37
N LEU A 103 -55.37 14.70 40.26
CA LEU A 103 -54.14 15.38 40.68
C LEU A 103 -54.00 16.73 39.97
N LEU A 104 -54.02 16.73 38.63
CA LEU A 104 -53.87 17.95 37.83
C LEU A 104 -55.00 18.95 38.09
N GLY A 105 -56.24 18.46 38.27
CA GLY A 105 -57.39 19.30 38.62
C GLY A 105 -57.27 19.94 40.01
N ASN A 106 -56.74 19.21 41.00
CA ASN A 106 -56.47 19.74 42.33
C ASN A 106 -55.35 20.80 42.30
N LEU A 107 -54.26 20.55 41.56
CA LEU A 107 -53.19 21.54 41.39
C LEU A 107 -53.71 22.83 40.71
N ALA A 108 -54.58 22.70 39.71
CA ALA A 108 -55.25 23.84 39.06
C ALA A 108 -56.11 24.66 40.03
N ARG A 109 -56.88 23.98 40.88
CA ARG A 109 -57.76 24.63 41.87
C ARG A 109 -57.00 25.53 42.85
N TYR A 110 -55.75 25.17 43.17
CA TYR A 110 -54.87 25.93 44.05
C TYR A 110 -53.85 26.81 43.32
N GLY A 111 -53.89 26.87 41.98
CA GLY A 111 -53.02 27.73 41.18
C GLY A 111 -51.55 27.27 41.14
N LEU A 112 -51.29 25.97 41.27
CA LEU A 112 -49.93 25.41 41.38
C LEU A 112 -49.41 24.78 40.08
N GLN A 113 -50.17 24.84 38.98
CA GLN A 113 -49.82 24.17 37.71
C GLN A 113 -48.50 24.65 37.11
N GLU A 114 -48.12 25.91 37.35
CA GLU A 114 -46.85 26.46 36.87
C GLU A 114 -45.68 26.17 37.82
N GLN A 115 -45.96 25.77 39.06
CA GLN A 115 -44.94 25.45 40.07
C GLN A 115 -44.57 23.95 40.09
N VAL A 116 -45.44 23.08 39.57
CA VAL A 116 -45.27 21.63 39.64
C VAL A 116 -45.01 21.04 38.26
N LEU A 117 -43.83 20.44 38.08
CA LEU A 117 -43.54 19.57 36.95
C LEU A 117 -43.93 18.14 37.34
N PHE A 118 -45.09 17.69 36.84
CA PHE A 118 -45.57 16.33 37.05
C PHE A 118 -45.01 15.37 35.99
N CYS A 119 -44.46 14.24 36.44
CA CYS A 119 -43.84 13.19 35.64
C CYS A 119 -44.55 11.86 35.91
N ASN A 120 -45.42 11.43 34.98
CA ASN A 120 -46.14 10.15 35.06
C ASN A 120 -45.26 8.99 34.59
N GLN A 121 -44.32 8.56 35.43
CA GLN A 121 -43.36 7.50 35.15
C GLN A 121 -42.77 6.92 36.43
N GLU A 122 -42.11 5.77 36.30
CA GLU A 122 -41.33 5.19 37.39
C GLU A 122 -40.22 6.15 37.84
N PHE A 123 -39.97 6.23 39.15
CA PHE A 123 -39.01 7.18 39.70
C PHE A 123 -37.58 6.91 39.19
N GLU A 124 -37.21 5.67 38.90
CA GLU A 124 -35.91 5.34 38.31
C GLU A 124 -35.74 5.95 36.92
N ALA A 125 -36.80 5.94 36.11
CA ALA A 125 -36.79 6.54 34.78
C ALA A 125 -36.66 8.06 34.89
N PHE A 126 -37.39 8.68 35.82
CA PHE A 126 -37.29 10.12 36.07
C PHE A 126 -35.87 10.55 36.45
N PHE A 127 -35.24 9.90 37.43
CA PHE A 127 -33.88 10.28 37.84
C PHE A 127 -32.83 10.00 36.76
N LEU A 128 -33.03 8.98 35.91
CA LEU A 128 -32.16 8.74 34.76
C LEU A 128 -32.26 9.88 33.73
N GLU A 129 -33.48 10.30 33.39
CA GLU A 129 -33.73 11.40 32.45
C GLU A 129 -33.23 12.74 33.00
N LEU A 130 -33.47 13.00 34.29
CA LEU A 130 -32.98 14.19 34.97
C LEU A 130 -31.44 14.30 34.90
N GLY A 131 -30.74 13.16 35.01
CA GLY A 131 -29.28 13.08 34.84
C GLY A 131 -28.81 13.39 33.42
N GLN A 132 -29.56 12.96 32.39
CA GLN A 132 -29.23 13.21 30.99
C GLN A 132 -29.49 14.65 30.57
N LEU A 133 -30.51 15.29 31.14
CA LEU A 133 -30.88 16.67 30.84
C LEU A 133 -29.87 17.70 31.39
N GLY A 134 -29.05 17.32 32.39
CA GLY A 134 -28.03 18.19 32.95
C GLY A 134 -28.60 19.45 33.60
N THR A 135 -29.74 19.33 34.30
CA THR A 135 -30.41 20.46 34.95
C THR A 135 -29.54 21.12 36.01
N GLU A 136 -29.66 22.45 36.16
CA GLU A 136 -29.03 23.21 37.25
C GLU A 136 -29.84 23.13 38.56
N ASP A 137 -31.11 22.69 38.50
CA ASP A 137 -31.98 22.57 39.67
C ASP A 137 -31.44 21.52 40.65
N ARG A 138 -31.33 21.88 41.93
CA ARG A 138 -30.89 20.97 42.99
C ARG A 138 -32.03 20.67 43.95
N ILE A 139 -32.20 19.42 44.36
CA ILE A 139 -33.28 19.00 45.24
C ILE A 139 -32.92 19.37 46.68
N GLY A 140 -33.56 20.40 47.22
CA GLY A 140 -33.35 20.85 48.61
C GLY A 140 -34.25 20.12 49.61
N VAL A 141 -35.44 19.69 49.19
CA VAL A 141 -36.35 18.87 50.00
C VAL A 141 -36.83 17.70 49.15
N TYR A 142 -36.67 16.48 49.65
CA TYR A 142 -37.11 15.26 48.99
C TYR A 142 -38.10 14.50 49.90
N LEU A 143 -39.31 14.26 49.41
CA LEU A 143 -40.27 13.34 50.03
C LEU A 143 -40.33 12.05 49.23
N TYR A 144 -40.14 10.93 49.90
CA TYR A 144 -40.29 9.60 49.33
C TYR A 144 -41.40 8.83 50.04
N ASP A 145 -42.53 8.70 49.36
CA ASP A 145 -43.65 7.81 49.69
C ASP A 145 -43.73 6.73 48.61
N GLY A 146 -43.08 5.60 48.85
CA GLY A 146 -42.89 4.53 47.88
C GLY A 146 -43.25 3.16 48.44
N ALA A 147 -43.15 2.11 47.62
CA ALA A 147 -43.56 0.76 48.01
C ALA A 147 -42.96 0.29 49.36
N HIS A 148 -43.73 -0.47 50.14
CA HIS A 148 -43.37 -0.85 51.52
C HIS A 148 -42.36 -2.03 51.60
N ASP A 149 -41.46 -2.14 50.63
CA ASP A 149 -40.43 -3.17 50.55
C ASP A 149 -39.02 -2.57 50.61
N TYR A 150 -38.07 -3.37 51.09
CA TYR A 150 -36.69 -2.93 51.29
C TYR A 150 -36.03 -2.40 50.00
N ARG A 151 -36.28 -3.06 48.86
CA ARG A 151 -35.58 -2.77 47.59
C ARG A 151 -36.04 -1.42 47.04
N SER A 152 -37.34 -1.18 46.98
CA SER A 152 -37.88 0.08 46.47
C SER A 152 -37.43 1.25 47.34
N GLN A 153 -37.38 1.06 48.66
CA GLN A 153 -36.92 2.08 49.59
C GLN A 153 -35.44 2.41 49.43
N ILE A 154 -34.55 1.42 49.39
CA ILE A 154 -33.11 1.69 49.21
C ILE A 154 -32.82 2.30 47.83
N MET A 155 -33.54 1.87 46.78
CA MET A 155 -33.36 2.40 45.42
C MET A 155 -33.81 3.86 45.32
N GLY A 156 -34.96 4.23 45.89
CA GLY A 156 -35.43 5.63 45.90
C GLY A 156 -34.45 6.58 46.59
N LEU A 157 -33.81 6.14 47.68
CA LEU A 157 -32.81 6.92 48.40
C LEU A 157 -31.47 7.02 47.65
N LEU A 158 -31.07 5.97 46.94
CA LEU A 158 -29.84 5.98 46.13
C LEU A 158 -30.01 6.80 44.84
N ALA A 159 -31.17 6.72 44.18
CA ALA A 159 -31.43 7.39 42.91
C ALA A 159 -31.45 8.92 43.02
N VAL A 160 -31.98 9.47 44.12
CA VAL A 160 -32.04 10.93 44.31
C VAL A 160 -30.68 11.55 44.62
N ARG A 161 -29.73 10.78 45.15
CA ARG A 161 -28.45 11.27 45.71
C ARG A 161 -27.67 12.23 44.81
N PRO A 162 -27.51 11.98 43.49
CA PRO A 162 -26.74 12.87 42.61
C PRO A 162 -27.38 14.27 42.46
N PHE A 163 -28.69 14.37 42.71
CA PHE A 163 -29.52 15.54 42.46
C PHE A 163 -29.79 16.36 43.72
N LEU A 164 -29.48 15.84 44.91
CA LEU A 164 -29.63 16.56 46.18
C LEU A 164 -28.75 17.82 46.20
N ALA A 165 -29.27 18.93 46.69
CA ALA A 165 -28.48 20.11 46.98
C ALA A 165 -27.37 19.81 47.99
N ASP A 166 -26.35 20.66 48.05
CA ASP A 166 -25.22 20.52 48.99
C ASP A 166 -25.71 20.31 50.43
N ARG A 167 -26.84 20.93 50.75
CA ARG A 167 -27.65 20.62 51.93
C ARG A 167 -29.08 20.31 51.51
N ALA A 168 -29.61 19.17 51.96
CA ALA A 168 -30.99 18.79 51.67
C ALA A 168 -31.69 18.13 52.87
N LEU A 169 -33.01 18.13 52.86
CA LEU A 169 -33.85 17.39 53.80
C LEU A 169 -34.52 16.23 53.06
N ILE A 170 -34.38 15.02 53.59
CA ILE A 170 -35.00 13.80 53.07
C ILE A 170 -36.08 13.37 54.07
N VAL A 171 -37.32 13.29 53.60
CA VAL A 171 -38.51 12.86 54.36
C VAL A 171 -38.96 11.53 53.79
N ILE A 172 -39.11 10.52 54.63
CA ILE A 172 -39.42 9.15 54.22
C ILE A 172 -40.63 8.67 55.02
N ASP A 173 -41.67 8.21 54.33
CA ASP A 173 -42.88 7.66 54.97
C ASP A 173 -42.74 6.18 55.37
N ASP A 174 -43.77 5.67 56.06
CA ASP A 174 -43.93 4.30 56.51
C ASP A 174 -42.83 3.86 57.50
N SER A 175 -42.39 4.80 58.33
CA SER A 175 -41.37 4.58 59.37
C SER A 175 -41.73 3.44 60.34
N ASN A 176 -43.00 3.09 60.48
CA ASN A 176 -43.46 2.00 61.34
C ASN A 176 -43.11 0.60 60.78
N TRP A 177 -42.69 0.48 59.51
CA TRP A 177 -42.35 -0.79 58.89
C TRP A 177 -40.88 -1.13 59.08
N LYS A 178 -40.60 -2.29 59.69
CA LYS A 178 -39.22 -2.73 59.98
C LYS A 178 -38.34 -2.86 58.74
N THR A 179 -38.91 -3.22 57.59
CA THR A 179 -38.20 -3.31 56.30
C THR A 179 -37.73 -1.96 55.80
N ILE A 180 -38.52 -0.92 56.02
CA ILE A 180 -38.21 0.46 55.62
C ILE A 180 -37.20 1.07 56.59
N GLN A 181 -37.40 0.89 57.90
CA GLN A 181 -36.41 1.23 58.93
C GLN A 181 -35.03 0.66 58.56
N GLN A 182 -34.97 -0.63 58.18
CA GLN A 182 -33.74 -1.28 57.76
C GLN A 182 -33.11 -0.60 56.52
N ALA A 183 -33.90 -0.29 55.48
CA ALA A 183 -33.40 0.38 54.27
C ALA A 183 -32.82 1.78 54.59
N ILE A 184 -33.50 2.53 55.45
CA ILE A 184 -33.05 3.86 55.91
C ILE A 184 -31.72 3.75 56.66
N TRP A 185 -31.62 2.81 57.60
CA TRP A 185 -30.39 2.61 58.37
C TRP A 185 -29.22 2.15 57.48
N ASP A 186 -29.48 1.30 56.49
CA ASP A 186 -28.47 0.88 55.52
C ASP A 186 -28.03 2.03 54.61
N PHE A 187 -28.97 2.89 54.16
CA PHE A 187 -28.66 4.10 53.40
C PHE A 187 -27.77 5.06 54.17
N ILE A 188 -28.09 5.32 55.45
CA ILE A 188 -27.27 6.15 56.35
C ILE A 188 -25.87 5.55 56.51
N ALA A 189 -25.77 4.23 56.70
CA ALA A 189 -24.50 3.55 56.90
C ALA A 189 -23.55 3.67 55.70
N VAL A 190 -24.09 3.76 54.48
CA VAL A 190 -23.29 3.89 53.24
C VAL A 190 -23.16 5.33 52.74
N SER A 191 -23.81 6.30 53.38
CA SER A 191 -23.86 7.70 52.94
C SER A 191 -23.35 8.64 54.04
N PRO A 192 -22.03 8.96 54.06
CA PRO A 192 -21.42 9.82 55.07
C PRO A 192 -22.05 11.20 55.23
N ALA A 193 -22.62 11.75 54.16
CA ALA A 193 -23.28 13.05 54.12
C ALA A 193 -24.66 13.02 54.81
N CYS A 194 -25.22 11.84 55.08
CA CYS A 194 -26.59 11.70 55.59
C CYS A 194 -26.63 11.61 57.13
N GLN A 195 -27.46 12.42 57.79
CA GLN A 195 -27.69 12.33 59.24
C GLN A 195 -29.16 12.09 59.59
N PHE A 196 -29.46 11.10 60.44
CA PHE A 196 -30.76 10.99 61.10
C PHE A 196 -31.03 12.20 62.00
N LEU A 197 -32.17 12.86 61.79
CA LEU A 197 -32.57 14.04 62.55
C LEU A 197 -33.62 13.69 63.61
N LEU A 198 -34.71 13.08 63.17
CA LEU A 198 -35.88 12.84 64.01
C LEU A 198 -36.75 11.73 63.39
N GLU A 199 -37.37 10.93 64.26
CA GLU A 199 -38.45 10.00 63.92
C GLU A 199 -39.75 10.54 64.52
N LEU A 200 -40.81 10.57 63.72
CA LEU A 200 -42.15 10.98 64.12
C LEU A 200 -43.07 9.77 64.05
N PRO A 201 -43.15 8.95 65.11
CA PRO A 201 -43.92 7.71 65.08
C PRO A 201 -45.43 7.97 65.21
N THR A 202 -46.23 7.11 64.60
CA THR A 202 -47.68 7.05 64.81
C THR A 202 -48.03 5.77 65.57
N PRO A 203 -48.31 5.83 66.89
CA PRO A 203 -48.45 4.64 67.72
C PRO A 203 -49.82 3.93 67.64
N VAL A 204 -50.85 4.56 67.05
CA VAL A 204 -52.22 4.00 67.00
C VAL A 204 -52.74 3.97 65.55
N PRO A 205 -53.03 2.80 64.96
CA PRO A 205 -53.43 2.68 63.55
C PRO A 205 -54.74 3.37 63.13
N ARG A 206 -55.50 3.94 64.08
CA ARG A 206 -56.81 4.58 63.83
C ARG A 206 -56.78 6.10 63.96
N ASP A 207 -55.63 6.70 64.25
CA ASP A 207 -55.44 8.15 64.34
C ASP A 207 -54.04 8.51 63.79
N PRO A 208 -53.90 8.62 62.46
CA PRO A 208 -52.60 8.83 61.84
C PRO A 208 -52.14 10.26 62.06
N THR A 209 -51.38 10.54 63.12
CA THR A 209 -50.87 11.88 63.37
C THR A 209 -49.87 12.29 62.28
N PHE A 210 -48.85 11.49 62.01
CA PHE A 210 -47.88 11.65 60.92
C PHE A 210 -47.89 10.40 60.02
N TRP A 211 -49.03 10.09 59.38
CA TRP A 211 -49.21 8.88 58.56
C TRP A 211 -48.86 7.58 59.29
N ASN A 212 -48.18 6.66 58.61
CA ASN A 212 -47.60 5.45 59.18
C ASN A 212 -46.19 5.71 59.76
N GLY A 213 -45.94 6.96 60.14
CA GLY A 213 -44.73 7.46 60.76
C GLY A 213 -43.71 7.97 59.75
N LEU A 214 -42.97 9.02 60.11
CA LEU A 214 -41.98 9.66 59.24
C LEU A 214 -40.56 9.55 59.79
N TYR A 215 -39.59 9.27 58.91
CA TYR A 215 -38.16 9.49 59.16
C TYR A 215 -37.70 10.78 58.49
N LEU A 216 -36.97 11.62 59.24
CA LEU A 216 -36.35 12.83 58.73
C LEU A 216 -34.83 12.67 58.75
N LEU A 217 -34.20 12.80 57.58
CA LEU A 217 -32.76 12.80 57.42
C LEU A 217 -32.28 14.15 56.85
N SER A 218 -31.11 14.60 57.29
CA SER A 218 -30.37 15.65 56.59
C SER A 218 -29.37 15.04 55.63
N TRP A 219 -29.08 15.75 54.55
CA TRP A 219 -27.94 15.54 53.68
C TRP A 219 -27.06 16.79 53.77
N ASP A 220 -25.77 16.65 54.06
CA ASP A 220 -24.78 17.73 53.99
C ASP A 220 -23.46 17.18 53.44
N VAL A 221 -23.10 17.59 52.22
CA VAL A 221 -21.90 17.11 51.51
C VAL A 221 -20.59 17.48 52.23
N ASN A 222 -20.60 18.52 53.06
CA ASN A 222 -19.43 19.04 53.77
C ASN A 222 -19.33 18.50 55.20
N ARG A 223 -20.23 17.62 55.62
CA ARG A 223 -20.25 17.09 56.99
C ARG A 223 -19.15 16.05 57.24
N PRO A 224 -18.39 16.16 58.34
CA PRO A 224 -17.47 15.11 58.78
C PRO A 224 -18.23 13.89 59.34
N HIS A 225 -17.68 12.70 59.11
CA HIS A 225 -18.29 11.41 59.44
C HIS A 225 -18.29 11.16 60.97
N ASP A 226 -19.41 11.40 61.64
CA ASP A 226 -19.50 11.40 63.11
C ASP A 226 -20.64 10.51 63.64
N TYR A 227 -20.63 9.24 63.24
CA TYR A 227 -21.54 8.22 63.79
C TYR A 227 -20.82 7.28 64.75
N ASP A 228 -21.37 7.10 65.96
CA ASP A 228 -20.95 6.03 66.85
C ASP A 228 -21.46 4.67 66.33
N TRP A 229 -20.51 3.88 65.82
CA TRP A 229 -20.72 2.54 65.26
C TRP A 229 -21.35 1.53 66.23
N SER A 230 -21.38 1.82 67.53
CA SER A 230 -22.02 0.99 68.56
C SER A 230 -23.54 0.83 68.33
N THR A 231 -24.16 1.84 67.73
CA THR A 231 -25.60 1.91 67.40
C THR A 231 -26.03 0.89 66.32
N PHE A 232 -25.10 0.49 65.43
CA PHE A 232 -25.36 -0.36 64.26
C PHE A 232 -25.08 -1.86 64.52
N SER A 233 -24.96 -2.29 65.78
CA SER A 233 -24.52 -3.65 66.10
C SER A 233 -25.62 -4.72 65.99
N GLN A 234 -26.90 -4.33 66.08
CA GLN A 234 -28.04 -5.26 66.14
C GLN A 234 -28.80 -5.45 64.81
N VAL A 235 -28.47 -4.68 63.76
CA VAL A 235 -29.33 -4.50 62.56
C VAL A 235 -28.57 -4.75 61.24
N ARG A 236 -27.41 -5.45 61.27
CA ARG A 236 -26.54 -5.61 60.09
C ARG A 236 -26.99 -6.77 59.18
N HIS A 237 -27.20 -6.49 57.89
CA HIS A 237 -27.25 -7.53 56.84
C HIS A 237 -26.02 -7.43 55.92
N ARG A 238 -24.99 -8.24 56.21
CA ARG A 238 -23.70 -8.24 55.46
C ARG A 238 -23.85 -8.42 53.95
N SER A 239 -24.89 -9.11 53.50
CA SER A 239 -25.16 -9.35 52.08
C SER A 239 -25.50 -8.09 51.29
N VAL A 240 -26.16 -7.10 51.93
CA VAL A 240 -26.55 -5.85 51.28
C VAL A 240 -25.36 -4.89 51.20
N ILE A 241 -24.59 -4.77 52.27
CA ILE A 241 -23.35 -3.97 52.29
C ILE A 241 -22.38 -4.47 51.20
N GLN A 242 -22.29 -5.79 51.01
CA GLN A 242 -21.50 -6.40 49.94
C GLN A 242 -22.06 -6.08 48.53
N ALA A 243 -23.38 -6.12 48.34
CA ALA A 243 -24.03 -5.81 47.06
C ALA A 243 -23.91 -4.32 46.68
N ILE A 244 -23.97 -3.40 47.66
CA ILE A 244 -23.77 -1.96 47.43
C ILE A 244 -22.29 -1.67 47.09
N TYR A 245 -21.35 -2.36 47.73
CA TYR A 245 -19.93 -2.29 47.38
C TYR A 245 -19.66 -2.83 45.96
N GLU A 246 -20.39 -3.86 45.52
CA GLU A 246 -20.32 -4.42 44.17
C GLU A 246 -20.95 -3.50 43.09
N LEU A 247 -21.94 -2.67 43.46
CA LEU A 247 -22.55 -1.67 42.58
C LEU A 247 -21.64 -0.44 42.35
N GLN A 248 -20.92 0.04 43.36
CA GLN A 248 -19.88 1.07 43.18
C GLN A 248 -18.73 0.61 42.25
N VAL A 249 -18.46 -0.70 42.20
CA VAL A 249 -17.48 -1.30 41.28
C VAL A 249 -17.98 -1.35 39.83
N LEU A 250 -19.29 -1.29 39.59
CA LEU A 250 -19.87 -1.26 38.23
C LEU A 250 -19.74 0.13 37.57
N GLU A 251 -19.90 1.22 38.30
CA GLU A 251 -19.66 2.58 37.77
C GLU A 251 -18.16 2.82 37.48
N GLN A 252 -17.27 2.37 38.37
CA GLN A 252 -15.81 2.38 38.10
C GLN A 252 -15.41 1.46 36.93
N ARG A 253 -16.20 0.44 36.61
CA ARG A 253 -15.93 -0.49 35.49
C ARG A 253 -16.21 0.11 34.12
N ALA A 254 -17.19 1.00 33.98
CA ALA A 254 -17.48 1.67 32.72
C ALA A 254 -16.37 2.68 32.36
N GLU A 255 -15.91 3.47 33.33
CA GLU A 255 -14.75 4.36 33.18
C GLU A 255 -13.46 3.57 32.90
N ALA A 256 -13.18 2.50 33.66
CA ALA A 256 -12.00 1.66 33.44
C ALA A 256 -11.99 0.90 32.10
N GLN A 257 -13.16 0.63 31.49
CA GLN A 257 -13.25 0.00 30.17
C GLN A 257 -12.95 0.99 29.04
N GLN A 258 -13.40 2.25 29.16
CA GLN A 258 -13.08 3.31 28.20
C GLN A 258 -11.59 3.70 28.28
N ASP A 259 -11.02 3.70 29.49
CA ASP A 259 -9.58 3.87 29.71
C ASP A 259 -8.77 2.77 29.01
N LEU A 260 -9.22 1.52 29.05
CA LEU A 260 -8.54 0.38 28.43
C LEU A 260 -8.49 0.49 26.90
N TYR A 261 -9.57 0.95 26.27
CA TYR A 261 -9.60 1.17 24.82
C TYR A 261 -8.72 2.35 24.41
N THR A 262 -8.72 3.42 25.20
CA THR A 262 -7.87 4.59 24.98
C THR A 262 -6.39 4.24 25.13
N GLU A 263 -6.04 3.48 26.17
CA GLU A 263 -4.68 2.95 26.39
C GLU A 263 -4.24 2.07 25.21
N ALA A 264 -5.12 1.21 24.68
CA ALA A 264 -4.81 0.37 23.51
C ALA A 264 -4.48 1.21 22.27
N ARG A 265 -5.24 2.29 22.03
CA ARG A 265 -5.00 3.23 20.93
C ARG A 265 -3.69 4.00 21.09
N ASP A 266 -3.40 4.45 22.31
CA ASP A 266 -2.16 5.17 22.60
C ASP A 266 -0.94 4.27 22.42
N LEU A 267 -0.98 3.04 22.93
CA LEU A 267 0.07 2.05 22.73
C LEU A 267 0.27 1.69 21.26
N HIS A 268 -0.82 1.58 20.48
CA HIS A 268 -0.75 1.36 19.04
C HIS A 268 -0.07 2.54 18.34
N SER A 269 -0.42 3.78 18.69
CA SER A 269 0.24 4.98 18.14
C SER A 269 1.73 5.07 18.48
N GLN A 270 2.15 4.48 19.61
CA GLN A 270 3.54 4.37 20.05
C GLN A 270 4.29 3.16 19.47
N GLN A 271 3.66 2.41 18.56
CA GLN A 271 4.20 1.19 17.93
C GLN A 271 4.51 0.05 18.93
N GLN A 272 3.89 0.06 20.11
CA GLN A 272 4.00 -1.01 21.10
C GLN A 272 2.95 -2.10 20.82
N TYR A 273 3.10 -2.77 19.68
CA TYR A 273 2.02 -3.59 19.11
C TYR A 273 1.60 -4.77 19.99
N ASP A 274 2.52 -5.44 20.69
CA ASP A 274 2.19 -6.58 21.56
C ASP A 274 1.30 -6.16 22.74
N LEU A 275 1.58 -5.00 23.34
CA LEU A 275 0.82 -4.48 24.48
C LEU A 275 -0.53 -3.94 24.00
N ALA A 276 -0.55 -3.22 22.88
CA ALA A 276 -1.78 -2.72 22.27
C ALA A 276 -2.74 -3.87 21.90
N GLU A 277 -2.23 -4.96 21.31
CA GLU A 277 -3.03 -6.16 21.01
C GLU A 277 -3.66 -6.75 22.27
N GLN A 278 -2.86 -6.92 23.34
CA GLN A 278 -3.37 -7.45 24.62
C GLN A 278 -4.51 -6.59 25.16
N LYS A 279 -4.37 -5.25 25.08
CA LYS A 279 -5.37 -4.30 25.57
C LYS A 279 -6.62 -4.27 24.70
N TYR A 280 -6.50 -4.27 23.38
CA TYR A 280 -7.64 -4.43 22.47
C TYR A 280 -8.39 -5.74 22.72
N ARG A 281 -7.68 -6.87 22.86
CA ARG A 281 -8.31 -8.17 23.17
C ARG A 281 -9.00 -8.17 24.53
N GLN A 282 -8.38 -7.58 25.56
CA GLN A 282 -8.98 -7.45 26.89
C GLN A 282 -10.25 -6.60 26.84
N PHE A 283 -10.25 -5.51 26.08
CA PHE A 283 -11.44 -4.68 25.87
C PHE A 283 -12.54 -5.46 25.15
N LEU A 284 -12.20 -6.16 24.07
CA LEU A 284 -13.13 -6.95 23.26
C LEU A 284 -13.68 -8.20 23.97
N LEU A 285 -13.06 -8.68 25.07
CA LEU A 285 -13.64 -9.74 25.90
C LEU A 285 -15.00 -9.32 26.48
N TRP A 286 -15.13 -8.06 26.84
CA TRP A 286 -16.32 -7.49 27.47
C TRP A 286 -17.20 -6.72 26.48
N ASN A 287 -16.60 -6.18 25.41
CA ASN A 287 -17.27 -5.36 24.40
C ASN A 287 -17.19 -6.00 23.01
N GLN A 288 -17.76 -7.21 22.86
CA GLN A 288 -17.64 -8.00 21.62
C GLN A 288 -18.30 -7.36 20.39
N GLU A 289 -19.23 -6.43 20.60
CA GLU A 289 -19.96 -5.73 19.54
C GLU A 289 -19.39 -4.33 19.24
N HIS A 290 -18.21 -3.99 19.77
CA HIS A 290 -17.58 -2.69 19.54
C HIS A 290 -16.80 -2.63 18.22
N ALA A 291 -17.45 -2.16 17.16
CA ALA A 291 -16.93 -2.15 15.80
C ALA A 291 -15.57 -1.43 15.65
N GLU A 292 -15.40 -0.24 16.25
CA GLU A 292 -14.15 0.54 16.15
C GLU A 292 -12.95 -0.15 16.84
N ALA A 293 -13.20 -1.01 17.82
CA ALA A 293 -12.14 -1.74 18.51
C ALA A 293 -11.68 -2.93 17.69
N TRP A 294 -12.60 -3.61 17.00
CA TRP A 294 -12.26 -4.60 15.98
C TRP A 294 -11.52 -3.99 14.79
N LEU A 295 -11.91 -2.78 14.35
CA LEU A 295 -11.21 -2.03 13.30
C LEU A 295 -9.76 -1.75 13.72
N ASN A 296 -9.55 -1.14 14.89
CA ASN A 296 -8.21 -0.78 15.33
C ASN A 296 -7.32 -2.00 15.60
N LEU A 297 -7.88 -3.09 16.11
CA LEU A 297 -7.17 -4.36 16.20
C LEU A 297 -6.77 -4.90 14.82
N GLY A 298 -7.66 -4.79 13.82
CA GLY A 298 -7.36 -5.13 12.44
C GLY A 298 -6.28 -4.26 11.80
N LEU A 299 -6.28 -2.94 12.08
CA LEU A 299 -5.23 -2.01 11.65
C LEU A 299 -3.88 -2.36 12.29
N LEU A 300 -3.86 -2.69 13.58
CA LEU A 300 -2.65 -3.15 14.27
C LEU A 300 -2.05 -4.38 13.62
N TYR A 301 -2.87 -5.38 13.26
CA TYR A 301 -2.39 -6.55 12.53
C TYR A 301 -1.89 -6.21 11.12
N CYS A 302 -2.49 -5.22 10.45
CA CYS A 302 -1.95 -4.72 9.18
C CYS A 302 -0.54 -4.14 9.36
N ASP A 303 -0.29 -3.38 10.43
CA ASP A 303 1.00 -2.75 10.71
C ASP A 303 2.08 -3.80 11.06
N ARG A 304 1.70 -4.93 11.67
CA ARG A 304 2.57 -6.10 11.91
C ARG A 304 2.75 -7.02 10.70
N ALA A 305 2.08 -6.75 9.58
CA ALA A 305 1.98 -7.65 8.43
C ALA A 305 1.37 -9.05 8.74
N GLU A 306 0.51 -9.13 9.77
CA GLU A 306 -0.22 -10.34 10.18
C GLU A 306 -1.59 -10.41 9.48
N PHE A 307 -1.55 -10.58 8.14
CA PHE A 307 -2.71 -10.35 7.28
C PHE A 307 -3.91 -11.28 7.54
N VAL A 308 -3.66 -12.52 7.99
CA VAL A 308 -4.75 -13.48 8.26
C VAL A 308 -5.60 -13.02 9.45
N ASP A 309 -4.99 -12.52 10.51
CA ASP A 309 -5.70 -12.06 11.70
C ASP A 309 -6.27 -10.64 11.50
N ALA A 310 -5.57 -9.79 10.73
CA ALA A 310 -6.13 -8.53 10.24
C ALA A 310 -7.46 -8.74 9.52
N MET A 311 -7.51 -9.68 8.56
CA MET A 311 -8.73 -9.97 7.80
C MET A 311 -9.88 -10.40 8.71
N LYS A 312 -9.64 -11.28 9.70
CA LYS A 312 -10.68 -11.72 10.64
C LYS A 312 -11.24 -10.56 11.47
N ALA A 313 -10.36 -9.73 12.02
CA ALA A 313 -10.75 -8.59 12.84
C ALA A 313 -11.51 -7.54 12.01
N LEU A 314 -11.06 -7.24 10.79
CA LEU A 314 -11.70 -6.28 9.89
C LEU A 314 -13.07 -6.77 9.39
N VAL A 315 -13.19 -8.06 9.05
CA VAL A 315 -14.50 -8.66 8.72
C VAL A 315 -15.43 -8.56 9.93
N LYS A 316 -14.94 -8.80 11.15
CA LYS A 316 -15.76 -8.65 12.35
C LYS A 316 -16.21 -7.20 12.59
N ALA A 317 -15.33 -6.23 12.36
CA ALA A 317 -15.68 -4.82 12.41
C ALA A 317 -16.80 -4.47 11.41
N LEU A 318 -16.70 -4.98 10.18
CA LEU A 318 -17.67 -4.75 9.10
C LEU A 318 -18.99 -5.53 9.27
N GLU A 319 -19.00 -6.66 9.98
CA GLU A 319 -20.24 -7.33 10.39
C GLU A 319 -21.05 -6.47 11.37
N LEU A 320 -20.36 -5.72 12.24
CA LEU A 320 -20.95 -4.89 13.27
C LEU A 320 -21.35 -3.50 12.75
N ASP A 321 -20.49 -2.89 11.92
CA ASP A 321 -20.78 -1.64 11.23
C ASP A 321 -20.23 -1.69 9.79
N PRO A 322 -21.11 -1.96 8.80
CA PRO A 322 -20.76 -2.04 7.39
C PRO A 322 -20.36 -0.72 6.72
N GLU A 323 -20.65 0.43 7.33
CA GLU A 323 -20.45 1.76 6.73
C GLU A 323 -19.07 2.37 7.05
N GLN A 324 -18.20 1.62 7.73
CA GLN A 324 -16.83 2.04 8.04
C GLN A 324 -15.92 2.02 6.81
N ALA A 325 -15.78 3.16 6.13
CA ALA A 325 -14.89 3.32 4.98
C ALA A 325 -13.43 2.89 5.27
N ILE A 326 -12.91 3.22 6.47
CA ILE A 326 -11.54 2.86 6.89
C ILE A 326 -11.38 1.34 7.02
N ALA A 327 -12.41 0.63 7.50
CA ALA A 327 -12.39 -0.83 7.63
C ALA A 327 -12.35 -1.52 6.25
N HIS A 328 -13.14 -1.02 5.29
CA HIS A 328 -13.07 -1.49 3.89
C HIS A 328 -11.71 -1.19 3.24
N TYR A 329 -11.14 0.00 3.47
CA TYR A 329 -9.81 0.36 2.98
C TYR A 329 -8.72 -0.55 3.58
N ALA A 330 -8.73 -0.77 4.89
CA ALA A 330 -7.80 -1.67 5.56
C ALA A 330 -7.96 -3.10 5.05
N LEU A 331 -9.19 -3.57 4.85
CA LEU A 331 -9.47 -4.90 4.30
C LEU A 331 -8.92 -5.03 2.87
N GLY A 332 -9.07 -4.00 2.05
CA GLY A 332 -8.48 -3.93 0.71
C GLY A 332 -6.96 -4.08 0.74
N ARG A 333 -6.27 -3.35 1.64
CA ARG A 333 -4.81 -3.50 1.85
C ARG A 333 -4.42 -4.91 2.27
N THR A 334 -5.16 -5.50 3.20
CA THR A 334 -4.91 -6.86 3.68
C THR A 334 -5.06 -7.87 2.53
N LEU A 335 -6.13 -7.76 1.74
CA LEU A 335 -6.41 -8.64 0.61
C LEU A 335 -5.37 -8.49 -0.51
N GLU A 336 -4.92 -7.26 -0.78
CA GLU A 336 -3.82 -6.97 -1.72
C GLU A 336 -2.54 -7.71 -1.30
N ALA A 337 -2.13 -7.55 -0.03
CA ALA A 337 -0.93 -8.20 0.52
C ALA A 337 -1.04 -9.74 0.55
N MET A 338 -2.26 -10.28 0.66
CA MET A 338 -2.53 -11.73 0.59
C MET A 338 -2.60 -12.28 -0.84
N GLY A 339 -2.43 -11.45 -1.89
CA GLY A 339 -2.50 -11.90 -3.28
C GLY A 339 -3.92 -12.11 -3.80
N HIS A 340 -4.90 -11.37 -3.28
CA HIS A 340 -6.30 -11.41 -3.69
C HIS A 340 -6.76 -10.08 -4.34
N PRO A 341 -6.19 -9.70 -5.51
CA PRO A 341 -6.34 -8.36 -6.09
C PRO A 341 -7.79 -8.00 -6.45
N GLU A 342 -8.60 -8.94 -6.95
CA GLU A 342 -10.01 -8.68 -7.29
C GLU A 342 -10.86 -8.33 -6.08
N ARG A 343 -10.63 -9.02 -4.96
CA ARG A 343 -11.35 -8.74 -3.70
C ARG A 343 -10.86 -7.42 -3.09
N ALA A 344 -9.57 -7.12 -3.23
CA ALA A 344 -9.00 -5.85 -2.80
C ALA A 344 -9.59 -4.66 -3.58
N ILE A 345 -9.73 -4.77 -4.90
CA ILE A 345 -10.39 -3.77 -5.74
C ILE A 345 -11.80 -3.48 -5.24
N LEU A 346 -12.62 -4.52 -5.02
CA LEU A 346 -13.99 -4.35 -4.52
C LEU A 346 -14.05 -3.67 -3.14
N ALA A 347 -13.13 -4.03 -2.25
CA ALA A 347 -13.03 -3.41 -0.92
C ALA A 347 -12.64 -1.93 -1.02
N PHE A 348 -11.69 -1.57 -1.89
CA PHE A 348 -11.32 -0.17 -2.13
C PHE A 348 -12.47 0.62 -2.78
N GLU A 349 -13.17 0.06 -3.77
CA GLU A 349 -14.34 0.68 -4.39
C GLU A 349 -15.45 0.94 -3.36
N THR A 350 -15.68 -0.01 -2.45
CA THR A 350 -16.65 0.15 -1.36
C THR A 350 -16.21 1.26 -0.40
N ALA A 351 -14.94 1.29 0.00
CA ALA A 351 -14.38 2.35 0.84
C ALA A 351 -14.55 3.75 0.20
N ILE A 352 -14.30 3.86 -1.10
CA ILE A 352 -14.45 5.11 -1.87
C ILE A 352 -15.93 5.48 -2.05
N GLY A 353 -16.82 4.49 -2.17
CA GLY A 353 -18.27 4.73 -2.20
C GLY A 353 -18.79 5.36 -0.91
N LEU A 354 -18.27 4.92 0.24
CA LEU A 354 -18.60 5.45 1.57
C LEU A 354 -17.88 6.78 1.87
N ALA A 355 -16.61 6.90 1.49
CA ALA A 355 -15.80 8.11 1.66
C ALA A 355 -15.16 8.53 0.31
N PRO A 356 -15.86 9.35 -0.51
CA PRO A 356 -15.40 9.74 -1.84
C PRO A 356 -14.04 10.44 -1.92
N ASN A 357 -13.56 11.01 -0.82
CA ASN A 357 -12.29 11.75 -0.76
C ASN A 357 -11.21 11.00 0.04
N LEU A 358 -11.35 9.69 0.22
CA LEU A 358 -10.32 8.86 0.86
C LEU A 358 -9.12 8.66 -0.10
N ILE A 359 -8.20 9.63 -0.09
CA ILE A 359 -7.05 9.71 -1.02
C ILE A 359 -6.22 8.43 -1.01
N ASP A 360 -5.93 7.87 0.17
CA ASP A 360 -5.12 6.65 0.27
C ASP A 360 -5.77 5.45 -0.43
N ALA A 361 -7.09 5.32 -0.34
CA ALA A 361 -7.84 4.26 -1.03
C ALA A 361 -7.82 4.49 -2.55
N LEU A 362 -7.98 5.74 -3.01
CA LEU A 362 -7.90 6.09 -4.42
C LEU A 362 -6.51 5.79 -5.01
N VAL A 363 -5.43 6.16 -4.31
CA VAL A 363 -4.05 5.91 -4.74
C VAL A 363 -3.79 4.40 -4.86
N ARG A 364 -4.18 3.61 -3.86
CA ARG A 364 -4.02 2.15 -3.89
C ARG A 364 -4.86 1.50 -4.99
N LEU A 365 -6.12 1.90 -5.13
CA LEU A 365 -6.99 1.41 -6.19
C LEU A 365 -6.39 1.68 -7.57
N ALA A 366 -5.94 2.91 -7.83
CA ALA A 366 -5.33 3.26 -9.12
C ALA A 366 -4.09 2.42 -9.43
N ARG A 367 -3.21 2.22 -8.44
CA ARG A 367 -2.00 1.39 -8.57
C ARG A 367 -2.35 -0.08 -8.84
N LEU A 368 -3.31 -0.63 -8.10
CA LEU A 368 -3.73 -2.02 -8.24
C LEU A 368 -4.42 -2.26 -9.59
N LEU A 369 -5.28 -1.34 -10.03
CA LEU A 369 -5.89 -1.38 -11.37
C LEU A 369 -4.84 -1.32 -12.48
N PHE A 370 -3.81 -0.47 -12.33
CA PHE A 370 -2.70 -0.38 -13.27
C PHE A 370 -1.91 -1.70 -13.34
N GLN A 371 -1.58 -2.30 -12.19
CA GLN A 371 -0.91 -3.60 -12.12
C GLN A 371 -1.72 -4.72 -12.79
N GLN A 372 -3.05 -4.70 -12.64
CA GLN A 372 -3.98 -5.63 -13.25
C GLN A 372 -4.28 -5.33 -14.74
N GLN A 373 -3.51 -4.42 -15.37
CA GLN A 373 -3.69 -3.99 -16.78
C GLN A 373 -5.08 -3.38 -17.08
N ARG A 374 -5.80 -2.90 -16.06
CA ARG A 374 -7.08 -2.17 -16.21
C ARG A 374 -6.82 -0.68 -16.38
N LEU A 375 -6.09 -0.36 -17.45
CA LEU A 375 -5.46 0.95 -17.66
C LEU A 375 -6.45 2.12 -17.71
N GLU A 376 -7.59 1.95 -18.39
CA GLU A 376 -8.61 3.00 -18.51
C GLU A 376 -9.27 3.35 -17.16
N GLN A 377 -9.53 2.35 -16.32
CA GLN A 377 -10.06 2.57 -14.96
C GLN A 377 -9.02 3.24 -14.07
N ALA A 378 -7.77 2.78 -14.12
CA ALA A 378 -6.67 3.41 -13.38
C ALA A 378 -6.51 4.88 -13.76
N LYS A 379 -6.60 5.21 -15.05
CA LYS A 379 -6.53 6.57 -15.58
C LYS A 379 -7.62 7.47 -15.00
N GLU A 380 -8.86 6.99 -14.94
CA GLU A 380 -9.98 7.75 -14.35
C GLU A 380 -9.72 8.10 -12.87
N ILE A 381 -9.27 7.12 -12.08
CA ILE A 381 -8.95 7.33 -10.67
C ILE A 381 -7.77 8.30 -10.49
N TYR A 382 -6.71 8.18 -11.28
CA TYR A 382 -5.59 9.12 -11.25
C TYR A 382 -5.99 10.55 -11.66
N GLN A 383 -6.88 10.70 -12.65
CA GLN A 383 -7.42 12.01 -13.03
C GLN A 383 -8.27 12.63 -11.91
N ARG A 384 -9.04 11.81 -11.18
CA ARG A 384 -9.78 12.23 -9.99
C ARG A 384 -8.83 12.68 -8.87
N LEU A 385 -7.77 11.92 -8.59
CA LEU A 385 -6.73 12.30 -7.63
C LEU A 385 -6.10 13.66 -7.98
N ARG A 386 -5.84 13.90 -9.27
CA ARG A 386 -5.33 15.20 -9.75
C ARG A 386 -6.35 16.32 -9.55
N ALA A 387 -7.64 16.07 -9.81
CA ALA A 387 -8.70 17.05 -9.58
C ALA A 387 -8.87 17.42 -8.10
N LEU A 388 -8.54 16.50 -7.18
CA LEU A 388 -8.48 16.75 -5.74
C LEU A 388 -7.23 17.55 -5.30
N GLN A 389 -6.37 17.95 -6.24
CA GLN A 389 -5.14 18.72 -6.01
C GLN A 389 -4.21 18.08 -4.96
N VAL A 390 -4.11 16.75 -4.97
CA VAL A 390 -3.14 16.03 -4.14
C VAL A 390 -1.73 16.53 -4.51
N LYS A 391 -1.07 17.19 -3.56
CA LYS A 391 0.24 17.81 -3.79
C LYS A 391 1.35 16.78 -3.69
N ASP A 392 1.49 15.97 -4.72
CA ASP A 392 2.44 14.86 -4.74
C ASP A 392 3.05 14.70 -6.13
N GLY A 393 4.38 14.78 -6.22
CA GLY A 393 5.11 14.52 -7.46
C GLY A 393 4.95 13.07 -7.93
N GLU A 394 4.74 12.12 -7.02
CA GLU A 394 4.52 10.71 -7.33
C GLU A 394 3.21 10.51 -8.14
N LEU A 395 2.20 11.36 -7.92
CA LEU A 395 0.96 11.32 -8.70
C LEU A 395 1.20 11.62 -10.18
N TYR A 396 2.04 12.62 -10.50
CA TYR A 396 2.38 12.97 -11.88
C TYR A 396 3.16 11.86 -12.56
N LEU A 397 4.08 11.21 -11.84
CA LEU A 397 4.81 10.03 -12.33
C LEU A 397 3.86 8.88 -12.65
N ASN A 398 3.02 8.50 -11.68
CA ASN A 398 2.11 7.37 -11.81
C ASN A 398 1.05 7.59 -12.90
N LEU A 399 0.45 8.78 -12.97
CA LEU A 399 -0.50 9.12 -14.03
C LEU A 399 0.19 9.26 -15.40
N GLY A 400 1.42 9.79 -15.45
CA GLY A 400 2.22 9.85 -16.68
C GLY A 400 2.48 8.46 -17.26
N GLU A 401 2.90 7.51 -16.41
CA GLU A 401 3.06 6.10 -16.81
C GLU A 401 1.73 5.45 -17.21
N CYS A 402 0.64 5.77 -16.51
CA CYS A 402 -0.69 5.30 -16.88
C CYS A 402 -1.13 5.80 -18.27
N LEU A 403 -0.96 7.09 -18.56
CA LEU A 403 -1.26 7.69 -19.86
C LEU A 403 -0.40 7.08 -20.97
N ARG A 404 0.90 6.88 -20.71
CA ARG A 404 1.81 6.19 -21.63
C ARG A 404 1.31 4.77 -21.94
N ALA A 405 0.93 4.01 -20.93
CA ALA A 405 0.40 2.65 -21.09
C ALA A 405 -0.95 2.64 -21.84
N CYS A 406 -1.80 3.66 -21.66
CA CYS A 406 -3.03 3.86 -22.43
C CYS A 406 -2.80 4.30 -23.89
N GLY A 407 -1.54 4.41 -24.35
CA GLY A 407 -1.21 4.85 -25.70
C GLY A 407 -1.40 6.36 -25.92
N GLN A 408 -1.33 7.17 -24.86
CA GLN A 408 -1.46 8.64 -24.90
C GLN A 408 -0.14 9.35 -24.53
N PRO A 409 0.94 9.19 -25.32
CA PRO A 409 2.26 9.69 -24.97
C PRO A 409 2.35 11.21 -24.91
N ASP A 410 1.69 11.94 -25.81
CA ASP A 410 1.72 13.41 -25.81
C ASP A 410 1.06 13.97 -24.54
N GLY A 411 -0.04 13.34 -24.09
CA GLY A 411 -0.68 13.66 -22.82
C GLY A 411 0.21 13.36 -21.61
N ALA A 412 0.95 12.25 -21.64
CA ALA A 412 1.92 11.91 -20.60
C ALA A 412 3.09 12.91 -20.55
N ILE A 413 3.62 13.32 -21.71
CA ILE A 413 4.70 14.33 -21.79
C ILE A 413 4.21 15.67 -21.24
N ALA A 414 3.04 16.14 -21.67
CA ALA A 414 2.47 17.40 -21.19
C ALA A 414 2.24 17.37 -19.68
N LEU A 415 1.75 16.25 -19.15
CA LEU A 415 1.55 16.06 -17.71
C LEU A 415 2.88 16.08 -16.94
N LEU A 416 3.92 15.41 -17.42
CA LEU A 416 5.23 15.43 -16.75
C LEU A 416 5.87 16.81 -16.81
N GLN A 417 5.68 17.57 -17.90
CA GLN A 417 6.10 18.98 -17.98
C GLN A 417 5.39 19.85 -16.95
N GLU A 418 4.07 19.68 -16.78
CA GLU A 418 3.28 20.33 -15.72
C GLU A 418 3.81 19.94 -14.32
N GLY A 419 4.07 18.65 -14.09
CA GLY A 419 4.64 18.15 -12.85
C GLY A 419 6.01 18.77 -12.53
N VAL A 420 6.91 18.83 -13.50
CA VAL A 420 8.23 19.49 -13.35
C VAL A 420 8.08 20.98 -13.05
N ALA A 421 7.11 21.68 -13.63
CA ALA A 421 6.86 23.09 -13.34
C ALA A 421 6.35 23.31 -11.90
N HIS A 422 5.55 22.39 -11.37
CA HIS A 422 5.04 22.45 -10.00
C HIS A 422 6.05 21.98 -8.95
N TYR A 423 6.88 21.00 -9.29
CA TYR A 423 7.85 20.35 -8.40
C TYR A 423 9.24 20.35 -9.03
N PRO A 424 9.87 21.52 -9.22
CA PRO A 424 11.12 21.64 -9.97
C PRO A 424 12.31 20.94 -9.31
N THR A 425 12.21 20.62 -8.01
CA THR A 425 13.26 19.94 -7.24
C THR A 425 13.09 18.41 -7.19
N GLU A 426 12.03 17.86 -7.78
CA GLU A 426 11.78 16.41 -7.78
C GLU A 426 12.48 15.74 -8.97
N GLY A 427 13.67 15.17 -8.72
CA GLY A 427 14.48 14.52 -9.76
C GLY A 427 13.77 13.37 -10.48
N GLY A 428 12.85 12.67 -9.80
CA GLY A 428 12.06 11.60 -10.43
C GLY A 428 11.26 12.08 -11.64
N LEU A 429 10.63 13.27 -11.55
CA LEU A 429 9.82 13.85 -12.63
C LEU A 429 10.67 14.25 -13.83
N HIS A 430 11.81 14.90 -13.58
CA HIS A 430 12.75 15.24 -14.64
C HIS A 430 13.27 14.00 -15.36
N PHE A 431 13.65 12.96 -14.60
CA PHE A 431 14.13 11.72 -15.19
C PHE A 431 13.06 11.04 -16.06
N ALA A 432 11.82 10.92 -15.56
CA ALA A 432 10.71 10.36 -16.30
C ALA A 432 10.42 11.15 -17.59
N LEU A 433 10.41 12.49 -17.52
CA LEU A 433 10.21 13.34 -18.69
C LEU A 433 11.29 13.13 -19.76
N VAL A 434 12.57 13.14 -19.36
CA VAL A 434 13.69 12.94 -20.29
C VAL A 434 13.62 11.57 -20.95
N MET A 435 13.34 10.51 -20.18
CA MET A 435 13.21 9.15 -20.70
C MET A 435 12.01 9.01 -21.64
N LEU A 436 10.87 9.61 -21.32
CA LEU A 436 9.67 9.58 -22.15
C LEU A 436 9.88 10.31 -23.48
N LEU A 437 10.45 11.53 -23.45
CA LEU A 437 10.79 12.29 -24.66
C LEU A 437 11.73 11.47 -25.57
N ARG A 438 12.74 10.84 -24.98
CA ARG A 438 13.69 9.99 -25.70
C ARG A 438 13.01 8.77 -26.33
N GLN A 439 12.15 8.09 -25.57
CA GLN A 439 11.44 6.88 -26.02
C GLN A 439 10.55 7.14 -27.24
N TYR A 440 9.93 8.32 -27.32
CA TYR A 440 9.05 8.71 -28.43
C TYR A 440 9.76 9.51 -29.54
N GLY A 441 11.10 9.47 -29.58
CA GLY A 441 11.89 10.03 -30.68
C GLY A 441 12.22 11.52 -30.56
N TYR A 442 11.80 12.20 -29.49
CA TYR A 442 12.08 13.61 -29.24
C TYR A 442 13.46 13.82 -28.57
N ALA A 443 14.53 13.30 -29.19
CA ALA A 443 15.86 13.25 -28.60
C ALA A 443 16.43 14.64 -28.25
N GLN A 444 16.23 15.64 -29.12
CA GLN A 444 16.68 17.01 -28.85
C GLN A 444 15.95 17.63 -27.64
N ALA A 445 14.63 17.48 -27.57
CA ALA A 445 13.85 17.93 -26.42
C ALA A 445 14.25 17.20 -25.13
N ALA A 446 14.58 15.90 -25.20
CA ALA A 446 15.09 15.15 -24.07
C ALA A 446 16.44 15.71 -23.55
N ILE A 447 17.34 16.11 -24.45
CA ILE A 447 18.63 16.73 -24.08
C ILE A 447 18.41 18.10 -23.46
N GLU A 448 17.48 18.90 -23.99
CA GLU A 448 17.11 20.20 -23.44
C GLU A 448 16.49 20.06 -22.04
N ALA A 449 15.58 19.10 -21.86
CA ALA A 449 15.00 18.79 -20.56
C ALA A 449 16.06 18.32 -19.56
N ALA A 450 17.00 17.44 -19.96
CA ALA A 450 18.12 17.02 -19.12
C ALA A 450 19.05 18.19 -18.78
N THR A 451 19.26 19.13 -19.71
CA THR A 451 20.04 20.35 -19.47
C THR A 451 19.36 21.25 -18.45
N ALA A 452 18.06 21.48 -18.58
CA ALA A 452 17.28 22.25 -17.62
C ALA A 452 17.30 21.58 -16.24
N ALA A 453 17.14 20.26 -16.17
CA ALA A 453 17.24 19.48 -14.94
C ALA A 453 18.61 19.62 -14.28
N SER A 454 19.72 19.54 -15.04
CA SER A 454 21.08 19.73 -14.48
C SER A 454 21.30 21.12 -13.88
N LEU A 455 20.58 22.14 -14.36
CA LEU A 455 20.65 23.50 -13.82
C LEU A 455 19.77 23.66 -12.58
N ALA A 456 18.61 23.00 -12.55
CA ALA A 456 17.70 23.02 -11.40
C ALA A 456 18.19 22.14 -10.23
N LEU A 457 18.89 21.05 -10.56
CA LEU A 457 19.37 20.02 -9.65
C LEU A 457 20.89 19.80 -9.85
N PRO A 458 21.73 20.82 -9.57
CA PRO A 458 23.17 20.75 -9.87
C PRO A 458 23.92 19.69 -9.05
N GLU A 459 23.33 19.20 -7.95
CA GLU A 459 23.91 18.15 -7.12
C GLU A 459 23.50 16.73 -7.56
N ASP A 460 22.58 16.57 -8.53
CA ASP A 460 22.18 15.25 -9.06
C ASP A 460 22.93 14.95 -10.37
N TYR A 461 23.99 14.15 -10.26
CA TYR A 461 24.88 13.79 -11.35
C TYR A 461 24.18 13.00 -12.47
N THR A 462 23.00 12.43 -12.22
CA THR A 462 22.19 11.75 -13.24
C THR A 462 21.93 12.69 -14.43
N PHE A 463 21.65 13.97 -14.17
CA PHE A 463 21.30 14.91 -15.23
C PHE A 463 22.51 15.40 -16.01
N ASP A 464 23.71 15.40 -15.43
CA ASP A 464 24.94 15.62 -16.20
C ASP A 464 25.20 14.46 -17.17
N LEU A 465 25.02 13.21 -16.73
CA LEU A 465 25.11 12.05 -17.61
C LEU A 465 24.12 12.16 -18.77
N LEU A 466 22.84 12.43 -18.49
CA LEU A 466 21.81 12.53 -19.52
C LEU A 466 22.07 13.71 -20.47
N LYS A 467 22.40 14.89 -19.94
CA LYS A 467 22.71 16.09 -20.71
C LYS A 467 23.85 15.89 -21.69
N TYR A 468 24.86 15.10 -21.35
CA TYR A 468 26.04 14.91 -22.19
C TYR A 468 26.02 13.62 -23.02
N LEU A 469 25.44 12.54 -22.51
CA LEU A 469 25.56 11.18 -23.07
C LEU A 469 24.25 10.60 -23.63
N LEU A 470 23.13 11.32 -23.56
CA LEU A 470 21.89 10.87 -24.19
C LEU A 470 22.04 10.75 -25.70
N LEU A 471 21.68 9.58 -26.24
CA LEU A 471 21.60 9.27 -27.66
C LEU A 471 20.13 9.00 -28.05
N PRO A 472 19.71 9.32 -29.30
CA PRO A 472 18.40 8.93 -29.81
C PRO A 472 18.26 7.40 -29.85
N LEU A 473 17.01 6.90 -29.91
CA LEU A 473 16.75 5.47 -30.14
C LEU A 473 16.99 5.11 -31.61
N THR A 474 16.55 5.97 -32.52
CA THR A 474 16.64 5.77 -33.97
C THR A 474 17.08 7.08 -34.62
N TYR A 475 17.70 6.97 -35.79
CA TYR A 475 18.19 8.12 -36.55
C TYR A 475 17.31 8.34 -37.78
N ASP A 476 16.96 9.58 -38.07
CA ASP A 476 16.13 9.91 -39.23
C ASP A 476 16.97 10.04 -40.50
N ARG A 477 18.19 10.55 -40.33
CA ARG A 477 19.16 10.78 -41.41
C ARG A 477 20.55 10.29 -41.03
N VAL A 478 21.38 10.01 -42.04
CA VAL A 478 22.74 9.46 -41.84
C VAL A 478 23.62 10.46 -41.08
N GLU A 479 23.48 11.76 -41.35
CA GLU A 479 24.29 12.81 -40.72
C GLU A 479 24.08 12.88 -39.20
N GLU A 480 22.88 12.55 -38.72
CA GLU A 480 22.54 12.60 -37.29
C GLU A 480 23.36 11.61 -36.47
N ILE A 481 23.77 10.48 -37.07
CA ILE A 481 24.60 9.48 -36.40
C ILE A 481 25.91 10.14 -35.96
N GLU A 482 26.56 10.87 -36.86
CA GLU A 482 27.84 11.53 -36.59
C GLU A 482 27.66 12.72 -35.64
N ASP A 483 26.63 13.55 -35.84
CA ASP A 483 26.34 14.69 -34.98
C ASP A 483 26.15 14.26 -33.51
N TYR A 484 25.32 13.25 -33.26
CA TYR A 484 25.09 12.72 -31.92
C TYR A 484 26.32 12.01 -31.35
N ARG A 485 27.10 11.32 -32.17
CA ARG A 485 28.34 10.67 -31.73
C ARG A 485 29.41 11.68 -31.34
N GLN A 486 29.57 12.76 -32.10
CA GLN A 486 30.49 13.84 -31.78
C GLN A 486 30.07 14.53 -30.46
N ARG A 487 28.78 14.82 -30.30
CA ARG A 487 28.25 15.35 -29.03
C ARG A 487 28.54 14.42 -27.86
N PHE A 488 28.25 13.12 -28.00
CA PHE A 488 28.54 12.11 -26.98
C PHE A 488 30.02 12.08 -26.63
N THR A 489 30.90 12.10 -27.63
CA THR A 489 32.36 12.08 -27.45
C THR A 489 32.85 13.28 -26.65
N ILE A 490 32.44 14.49 -27.04
CA ILE A 490 32.80 15.73 -26.32
C ILE A 490 32.20 15.74 -24.91
N GLY A 491 30.95 15.29 -24.77
CA GLY A 491 30.26 15.16 -23.49
C GLY A 491 30.98 14.22 -22.53
N LEU A 492 31.39 13.04 -23.01
CA LEU A 492 32.14 12.07 -22.23
C LEU A 492 33.49 12.61 -21.79
N GLN A 493 34.24 13.26 -22.69
CA GLN A 493 35.51 13.91 -22.35
C GLN A 493 35.33 14.97 -21.25
N ARG A 494 34.25 15.76 -21.31
CA ARG A 494 33.92 16.73 -20.26
C ARG A 494 33.61 16.05 -18.94
N LEU A 495 32.78 15.01 -18.93
CA LEU A 495 32.46 14.25 -17.71
C LEU A 495 33.74 13.65 -17.10
N VAL A 496 34.59 13.01 -17.91
CA VAL A 496 35.89 12.48 -17.44
C VAL A 496 36.72 13.58 -16.77
N ALA A 497 36.83 14.75 -17.40
CA ALA A 497 37.63 15.86 -16.87
C ALA A 497 37.02 16.56 -15.65
N GLN A 498 35.69 16.66 -15.56
CA GLN A 498 35.00 17.54 -14.61
C GLN A 498 34.35 16.80 -13.43
N THR A 499 34.17 15.47 -13.52
CA THR A 499 33.59 14.69 -12.41
C THR A 499 34.52 14.76 -11.21
N ASP A 500 34.06 15.47 -10.17
CA ASP A 500 34.75 15.58 -8.90
C ASP A 500 34.23 14.53 -7.93
N LEU A 501 35.16 13.84 -7.27
CA LEU A 501 34.90 12.76 -6.31
C LEU A 501 35.60 13.04 -4.96
N THR A 502 35.93 14.29 -4.66
CA THR A 502 36.66 14.67 -3.45
C THR A 502 35.81 14.70 -2.18
N THR A 503 34.50 14.95 -2.28
CA THR A 503 33.57 14.95 -1.14
C THR A 503 32.72 13.69 -1.09
N LEU A 504 32.10 13.40 0.06
CA LEU A 504 31.19 12.25 0.19
C LEU A 504 29.95 12.43 -0.69
N ASP A 505 29.31 13.59 -0.63
CA ASP A 505 28.08 13.88 -1.37
C ASP A 505 28.26 13.76 -2.88
N ARG A 506 29.39 14.27 -3.42
CA ARG A 506 29.70 14.16 -4.85
C ARG A 506 29.95 12.72 -5.28
N ARG A 507 30.62 11.93 -4.44
CA ARG A 507 30.83 10.49 -4.69
C ARG A 507 29.52 9.71 -4.70
N GLN A 508 28.64 9.96 -3.74
CA GLN A 508 27.33 9.31 -3.64
C GLN A 508 26.38 9.72 -4.77
N SER A 509 26.37 11.00 -5.15
CA SER A 509 25.61 11.47 -6.30
C SER A 509 26.09 10.86 -7.61
N ALA A 510 27.41 10.84 -7.84
CA ALA A 510 27.99 10.20 -9.02
C ALA A 510 27.66 8.70 -9.08
N LEU A 511 27.72 8.01 -7.94
CA LEU A 511 27.33 6.62 -7.79
C LEU A 511 25.85 6.39 -8.14
N ALA A 512 24.95 7.22 -7.61
CA ALA A 512 23.52 7.17 -7.92
C ALA A 512 23.24 7.40 -9.42
N GLY A 513 23.96 8.35 -10.04
CA GLY A 513 23.83 8.64 -11.47
C GLY A 513 24.21 7.46 -12.38
N ILE A 514 25.38 6.84 -12.14
CA ILE A 514 25.79 5.65 -12.91
C ILE A 514 24.95 4.40 -12.59
N GLY A 515 24.23 4.41 -11.47
CA GLY A 515 23.23 3.39 -11.11
C GLY A 515 21.87 3.59 -11.78
N ARG A 516 21.67 4.68 -12.55
CA ARG A 516 20.40 5.00 -13.24
C ARG A 516 20.48 4.98 -14.75
N TYR A 517 21.66 5.19 -15.36
CA TYR A 517 21.80 5.35 -16.80
C TYR A 517 23.08 4.70 -17.34
N THR A 518 22.96 4.03 -18.50
CA THR A 518 24.09 3.43 -19.24
C THR A 518 24.16 3.98 -20.66
N ASN A 519 25.28 3.75 -21.34
CA ASN A 519 25.50 4.11 -22.75
C ASN A 519 25.04 3.01 -23.74
N PHE A 520 24.03 2.21 -23.39
CA PHE A 520 23.53 1.07 -24.16
C PHE A 520 23.36 1.35 -25.67
N TYR A 521 22.89 2.56 -26.02
CA TYR A 521 22.55 2.87 -27.40
C TYR A 521 23.73 3.23 -28.32
N LEU A 522 24.94 3.41 -27.76
CA LEU A 522 26.13 3.80 -28.52
C LEU A 522 26.46 2.80 -29.65
N THR A 523 26.30 1.50 -29.37
CA THR A 523 26.71 0.44 -30.29
C THR A 523 25.87 0.35 -31.57
N TYR A 524 24.65 0.88 -31.54
CA TYR A 524 23.74 0.83 -32.68
C TYR A 524 24.09 1.83 -33.78
N GLN A 525 25.11 2.67 -33.59
CA GLN A 525 25.64 3.55 -34.61
C GLN A 525 26.52 2.84 -35.66
N ASN A 526 26.77 1.54 -35.47
CA ASN A 526 27.64 0.71 -36.30
C ASN A 526 29.06 1.28 -36.48
N GLN A 527 29.70 1.72 -35.40
CA GLN A 527 31.08 2.20 -35.41
C GLN A 527 31.95 1.46 -34.38
N ASN A 528 33.27 1.64 -34.43
CA ASN A 528 34.14 1.07 -33.41
C ASN A 528 34.03 1.91 -32.12
N ASP A 529 33.53 1.28 -31.06
CA ASP A 529 33.24 1.95 -29.78
C ASP A 529 34.34 1.75 -28.73
N LEU A 530 35.41 0.99 -29.03
CA LEU A 530 36.43 0.62 -28.05
C LEU A 530 36.98 1.82 -27.27
N VAL A 531 37.37 2.89 -27.98
CA VAL A 531 37.95 4.08 -27.33
C VAL A 531 36.93 4.77 -26.41
N LEU A 532 35.69 4.94 -26.88
CA LEU A 532 34.63 5.59 -26.09
C LEU A 532 34.19 4.73 -24.91
N GLN A 533 34.12 3.41 -25.10
CA GLN A 533 33.79 2.47 -24.03
C GLN A 533 34.90 2.40 -22.99
N CYS A 534 36.18 2.39 -23.37
CA CYS A 534 37.28 2.48 -22.41
C CYS A 534 37.20 3.76 -21.57
N GLN A 535 36.94 4.92 -22.20
CA GLN A 535 36.79 6.20 -21.48
C GLN A 535 35.61 6.19 -20.51
N TYR A 536 34.47 5.63 -20.92
CA TYR A 536 33.30 5.51 -20.06
C TYR A 536 33.52 4.49 -18.94
N GLY A 537 34.10 3.33 -19.26
CA GLY A 537 34.46 2.30 -18.29
C GLY A 537 35.46 2.79 -17.25
N ASP A 538 36.47 3.58 -17.65
CA ASP A 538 37.42 4.20 -16.72
C ASP A 538 36.72 5.24 -15.82
N LEU A 539 35.77 6.02 -16.34
CA LEU A 539 34.96 6.96 -15.54
C LEU A 539 34.12 6.20 -14.50
N VAL A 540 33.40 5.16 -14.93
CA VAL A 540 32.58 4.31 -14.05
C VAL A 540 33.45 3.66 -12.98
N HIS A 541 34.56 3.03 -13.36
CA HIS A 541 35.51 2.43 -12.43
C HIS A 541 36.05 3.44 -11.42
N ARG A 542 36.40 4.66 -11.86
CA ARG A 542 36.86 5.73 -10.95
C ARG A 542 35.79 6.12 -9.92
N ILE A 543 34.52 6.21 -10.34
CA ILE A 543 33.40 6.49 -9.44
C ILE A 543 33.21 5.33 -8.44
N MET A 544 33.26 4.09 -8.91
CA MET A 544 33.15 2.91 -8.06
C MET A 544 34.31 2.80 -7.06
N ALA A 545 35.55 3.00 -7.49
CA ALA A 545 36.74 2.99 -6.64
C ALA A 545 36.70 4.07 -5.53
N ALA A 546 36.12 5.23 -5.83
CA ALA A 546 35.98 6.31 -4.84
C ALA A 546 34.96 6.00 -3.74
N ASN A 547 33.95 5.16 -4.04
CA ASN A 547 32.90 4.75 -3.11
C ASN A 547 33.21 3.41 -2.41
N TYR A 548 33.89 2.47 -3.09
CA TYR A 548 34.23 1.14 -2.61
C TYR A 548 35.73 0.81 -2.84
N PRO A 549 36.65 1.51 -2.17
CA PRO A 549 38.10 1.40 -2.43
C PRO A 549 38.67 0.00 -2.16
N ASP A 550 38.07 -0.76 -1.26
CA ASP A 550 38.48 -2.12 -0.92
C ASP A 550 38.04 -3.16 -1.97
N TRP A 551 36.99 -2.87 -2.73
CA TRP A 551 36.38 -3.81 -3.69
C TRP A 551 36.93 -3.67 -5.11
N VAL A 552 37.87 -2.75 -5.33
CA VAL A 552 38.57 -2.60 -6.61
C VAL A 552 39.98 -3.21 -6.60
N GLN A 553 40.44 -3.68 -5.44
CA GLN A 553 41.75 -4.29 -5.32
C GLN A 553 41.78 -5.67 -5.99
N PRO A 554 42.89 -6.06 -6.62
CA PRO A 554 43.07 -7.42 -7.13
C PRO A 554 42.86 -8.46 -6.03
N LEU A 555 42.03 -9.48 -6.32
CA LEU A 555 41.80 -10.60 -5.41
C LEU A 555 42.74 -11.76 -5.76
N PRO A 556 43.36 -12.41 -4.76
CA PRO A 556 44.19 -13.59 -5.00
C PRO A 556 43.33 -14.77 -5.45
N MET A 557 43.84 -15.60 -6.37
CA MET A 557 43.19 -16.84 -6.76
C MET A 557 43.08 -17.78 -5.55
N PRO A 558 41.88 -18.25 -5.15
CA PRO A 558 41.75 -19.24 -4.09
C PRO A 558 42.50 -20.53 -4.45
N SER A 559 43.23 -21.10 -3.48
CA SER A 559 43.91 -22.38 -3.67
C SER A 559 42.88 -23.52 -3.79
N LEU A 560 43.02 -24.38 -4.81
CA LEU A 560 42.22 -25.60 -4.95
C LEU A 560 42.93 -26.78 -4.30
N ALA A 561 42.35 -27.35 -3.26
CA ALA A 561 42.79 -28.64 -2.71
C ALA A 561 42.36 -29.81 -3.61
N THR A 562 42.96 -30.98 -3.42
CA THR A 562 42.61 -32.18 -4.19
C THR A 562 41.15 -32.57 -3.97
N GLY A 563 40.36 -32.56 -5.05
CA GLY A 563 38.93 -32.88 -5.00
C GLY A 563 38.00 -31.68 -4.76
N GLU A 564 38.54 -30.46 -4.60
CA GLU A 564 37.73 -29.24 -4.59
C GLU A 564 37.32 -28.83 -6.00
N LYS A 565 36.15 -28.20 -6.10
CA LYS A 565 35.56 -27.75 -7.37
C LYS A 565 35.91 -26.30 -7.66
N ILE A 566 36.01 -25.98 -8.95
CA ILE A 566 36.11 -24.59 -9.40
C ILE A 566 34.74 -23.94 -9.26
N ARG A 567 34.61 -23.02 -8.31
CA ARG A 567 33.47 -22.12 -8.14
C ARG A 567 33.39 -21.08 -9.26
N VAL A 568 32.31 -21.12 -10.03
CA VAL A 568 32.01 -20.20 -11.14
C VAL A 568 30.68 -19.50 -10.85
N GLY A 569 30.68 -18.18 -10.81
CA GLY A 569 29.48 -17.38 -10.61
C GLY A 569 29.00 -16.70 -11.89
N TYR A 570 27.69 -16.57 -12.02
CA TYR A 570 27.03 -15.82 -13.08
C TYR A 570 26.12 -14.75 -12.48
N ALA A 571 26.36 -13.48 -12.80
CA ALA A 571 25.62 -12.36 -12.22
C ALA A 571 24.92 -11.52 -13.30
N SER A 572 23.61 -11.29 -13.14
CA SER A 572 22.84 -10.43 -14.07
C SER A 572 21.47 -10.04 -13.49
N ALA A 573 20.98 -8.87 -13.90
CA ALA A 573 19.59 -8.45 -13.70
C ALA A 573 18.59 -9.22 -14.59
N TYR A 574 19.07 -10.02 -15.54
CA TYR A 574 18.26 -10.66 -16.57
C TYR A 574 18.18 -12.20 -16.44
N LEU A 575 18.34 -12.78 -15.24
CA LEU A 575 18.14 -14.23 -15.01
C LEU A 575 16.64 -14.62 -14.95
N HIS A 576 15.91 -14.25 -16.00
CA HIS A 576 14.49 -14.53 -16.23
C HIS A 576 14.26 -14.71 -17.75
N SER A 577 13.01 -14.72 -18.22
CA SER A 577 12.67 -14.85 -19.65
C SER A 577 13.06 -13.59 -20.42
N TYR A 578 14.36 -13.45 -20.63
CA TYR A 578 15.00 -12.36 -21.32
C TYR A 578 15.93 -12.91 -22.41
N SER A 579 15.89 -12.26 -23.58
CA SER A 579 16.61 -12.75 -24.75
C SER A 579 18.13 -12.78 -24.57
N GLY A 580 18.68 -11.81 -23.85
CA GLY A 580 20.14 -11.61 -23.70
C GLY A 580 20.83 -12.64 -22.80
N THR A 581 20.09 -13.49 -22.08
CA THR A 581 20.64 -14.45 -21.10
C THR A 581 20.09 -15.86 -21.27
N LEU A 582 19.06 -16.09 -22.10
CA LEU A 582 18.46 -17.43 -22.24
C LEU A 582 19.48 -18.49 -22.68
N TRP A 583 20.49 -18.11 -23.47
CA TRP A 583 21.58 -18.99 -23.89
C TRP A 583 22.44 -19.50 -22.73
N LEU A 584 22.50 -18.76 -21.62
CA LEU A 584 23.26 -19.16 -20.43
C LEU A 584 22.67 -20.42 -19.80
N THR A 585 21.37 -20.65 -19.92
CA THR A 585 20.71 -21.85 -19.38
C THR A 585 21.37 -23.15 -19.87
N GLY A 586 21.89 -23.18 -21.10
CA GLY A 586 22.59 -24.35 -21.61
C GLY A 586 23.99 -24.54 -21.03
N TRP A 587 24.75 -23.46 -20.80
CA TRP A 587 26.04 -23.55 -20.08
C TRP A 587 25.85 -24.11 -18.68
N LEU A 588 24.84 -23.61 -17.96
CA LEU A 588 24.52 -24.09 -16.62
C LEU A 588 24.07 -25.55 -16.65
N ARG A 589 23.15 -25.90 -17.54
CA ARG A 589 22.59 -27.25 -17.65
C ARG A 589 23.65 -28.32 -17.96
N TYR A 590 24.62 -27.99 -18.81
CA TYR A 590 25.63 -28.93 -19.28
C TYR A 590 26.97 -28.85 -18.52
N ALA A 591 27.07 -27.96 -17.53
CA ALA A 591 28.26 -27.86 -16.70
C ALA A 591 28.58 -29.18 -15.97
N ASP A 592 29.86 -29.55 -15.97
CA ASP A 592 30.40 -30.70 -15.26
C ASP A 592 30.41 -30.48 -13.74
N ARG A 593 29.32 -30.92 -13.10
CA ARG A 593 29.12 -30.83 -11.65
C ARG A 593 30.12 -31.61 -10.82
N GLN A 594 30.97 -32.45 -11.42
CA GLN A 594 32.03 -33.13 -10.67
C GLN A 594 33.21 -32.19 -10.41
N ASN A 595 33.50 -31.28 -11.33
CA ASN A 595 34.66 -30.39 -11.28
C ASN A 595 34.30 -28.92 -11.03
N PHE A 596 33.04 -28.52 -11.25
CA PHE A 596 32.57 -27.15 -11.10
C PHE A 596 31.41 -27.04 -10.11
N GLU A 597 31.39 -25.93 -9.38
CA GLU A 597 30.28 -25.52 -8.52
C GLU A 597 29.75 -24.18 -9.05
N ILE A 598 28.45 -24.13 -9.33
CA ILE A 598 27.84 -23.06 -10.12
C ILE A 598 26.97 -22.18 -9.23
N TYR A 599 27.30 -20.89 -9.23
CA TYR A 599 26.59 -19.84 -8.50
C TYR A 599 25.84 -18.95 -9.47
N CYS A 600 24.62 -18.56 -9.11
CA CYS A 600 23.83 -17.57 -9.84
C CYS A 600 23.41 -16.44 -8.90
N TYR A 601 23.62 -15.20 -9.35
CA TYR A 601 23.26 -13.97 -8.65
C TYR A 601 22.25 -13.19 -9.48
N TYR A 602 20.98 -13.31 -9.11
CA TYR A 602 19.89 -12.60 -9.76
C TYR A 602 19.61 -11.29 -9.04
N THR A 603 19.79 -10.16 -9.73
CA THR A 603 19.53 -8.81 -9.19
C THR A 603 18.24 -8.18 -9.70
N GLY A 604 17.55 -8.81 -10.65
CA GLY A 604 16.24 -8.37 -11.12
C GLY A 604 15.11 -8.69 -10.12
N ASN A 605 13.94 -8.06 -10.26
CA ASN A 605 12.82 -8.20 -9.33
C ASN A 605 11.60 -8.94 -9.90
N GLN A 606 11.71 -9.57 -11.06
CA GLN A 606 10.61 -10.24 -11.78
C GLN A 606 10.95 -11.72 -12.01
N PRO A 607 10.94 -12.56 -10.96
CA PRO A 607 11.18 -13.98 -11.14
C PRO A 607 10.05 -14.61 -11.98
N ASP A 608 10.42 -15.48 -12.91
CA ASP A 608 9.47 -16.16 -13.80
C ASP A 608 9.84 -17.66 -13.97
N PRO A 609 9.10 -18.44 -14.77
CA PRO A 609 9.43 -19.86 -14.97
C PRO A 609 10.83 -20.13 -15.54
N VAL A 610 11.47 -19.16 -16.20
CA VAL A 610 12.86 -19.28 -16.67
C VAL A 610 13.85 -19.00 -15.53
N THR A 611 13.53 -18.07 -14.62
CA THR A 611 14.31 -17.89 -13.37
C THR A 611 14.44 -19.19 -12.58
N GLU A 612 13.37 -19.99 -12.54
CA GLU A 612 13.40 -21.28 -11.88
C GLU A 612 14.32 -22.29 -12.59
N GLN A 613 14.46 -22.20 -13.92
CA GLN A 613 15.45 -22.99 -14.64
C GLN A 613 16.88 -22.58 -14.28
N PHE A 614 17.15 -21.29 -14.09
CA PHE A 614 18.45 -20.83 -13.59
C PHE A 614 18.74 -21.41 -12.20
N ARG A 615 17.75 -21.36 -11.29
CA ARG A 615 17.85 -21.93 -9.95
C ARG A 615 18.14 -23.43 -9.99
N GLN A 616 17.36 -24.21 -10.74
CA GLN A 616 17.50 -25.66 -10.85
C GLN A 616 18.82 -26.09 -11.50
N ASN A 617 19.35 -25.28 -12.42
CA ASN A 617 20.64 -25.50 -13.04
C ASN A 617 21.78 -24.77 -12.30
N SER A 618 21.63 -24.42 -11.03
CA SER A 618 22.71 -23.86 -10.20
C SER A 618 22.87 -24.67 -8.93
N ASP A 619 24.10 -24.75 -8.41
CA ASP A 619 24.33 -25.35 -7.09
C ASP A 619 23.91 -24.36 -5.98
N VAL A 620 24.10 -23.07 -6.24
CA VAL A 620 23.69 -21.97 -5.35
C VAL A 620 23.01 -20.86 -6.16
N PHE A 621 21.84 -20.40 -5.68
CA PHE A 621 21.10 -19.32 -6.30
C PHE A 621 20.76 -18.22 -5.28
N HIS A 622 21.32 -17.03 -5.49
CA HIS A 622 21.03 -15.84 -4.71
C HIS A 622 20.08 -14.92 -5.51
N HIS A 623 18.99 -14.50 -4.89
CA HIS A 623 18.09 -13.47 -5.42
C HIS A 623 18.18 -12.24 -4.52
N ILE A 624 18.87 -11.19 -4.98
CA ILE A 624 19.18 -9.99 -4.19
C ILE A 624 18.84 -8.76 -5.04
N PRO A 625 17.55 -8.40 -5.17
CA PRO A 625 17.14 -7.29 -6.00
C PRO A 625 17.44 -5.94 -5.35
N HIS A 626 17.79 -4.93 -6.16
CA HIS A 626 17.90 -3.52 -5.76
C HIS A 626 18.86 -3.22 -4.60
N ASN A 627 19.86 -4.08 -4.37
CA ASN A 627 20.82 -3.90 -3.29
C ASN A 627 22.25 -4.25 -3.75
N LEU A 628 22.97 -3.23 -4.20
CA LEU A 628 24.31 -3.34 -4.78
C LEU A 628 25.30 -3.89 -3.74
N GLU A 629 25.30 -3.35 -2.52
CA GLU A 629 26.21 -3.76 -1.46
C GLU A 629 25.97 -5.21 -1.03
N ALA A 630 24.71 -5.62 -0.90
CA ALA A 630 24.38 -6.99 -0.50
C ALA A 630 24.79 -8.01 -1.56
N VAL A 631 24.54 -7.74 -2.84
CA VAL A 631 24.95 -8.68 -3.90
C VAL A 631 26.47 -8.74 -4.05
N CYS A 632 27.17 -7.60 -4.03
CA CYS A 632 28.63 -7.56 -4.08
C CYS A 632 29.26 -8.25 -2.85
N GLY A 633 28.73 -7.99 -1.65
CA GLY A 633 29.16 -8.62 -0.41
C GLY A 633 28.96 -10.14 -0.44
N GLN A 634 27.84 -10.61 -0.98
CA GLN A 634 27.58 -12.05 -1.15
C GLN A 634 28.58 -12.69 -2.12
N ILE A 635 28.81 -12.08 -3.29
CA ILE A 635 29.79 -12.59 -4.27
C ILE A 635 31.19 -12.73 -3.67
N LEU A 636 31.64 -11.73 -2.91
CA LEU A 636 32.93 -11.76 -2.20
C LEU A 636 32.96 -12.85 -1.13
N ALA A 637 31.86 -13.06 -0.40
CA ALA A 637 31.75 -14.08 0.63
C ALA A 637 31.85 -15.51 0.06
N ASP A 638 31.32 -15.72 -1.15
CA ASP A 638 31.35 -17.03 -1.82
C ASP A 638 32.73 -17.41 -2.36
N ARG A 639 33.68 -16.45 -2.43
CA ARG A 639 35.08 -16.64 -2.83
C ARG A 639 35.21 -17.37 -4.18
N LEU A 640 34.48 -16.88 -5.17
CA LEU A 640 34.51 -17.44 -6.53
C LEU A 640 35.93 -17.44 -7.11
N HIS A 641 36.22 -18.41 -7.98
CA HIS A 641 37.42 -18.38 -8.81
C HIS A 641 37.15 -17.55 -10.08
N VAL A 642 35.95 -17.70 -10.61
CA VAL A 642 35.50 -17.08 -11.86
C VAL A 642 34.16 -16.38 -11.64
N LEU A 643 34.04 -15.14 -12.09
CA LEU A 643 32.76 -14.44 -12.18
C LEU A 643 32.50 -14.06 -13.65
N VAL A 644 31.32 -14.42 -14.15
CA VAL A 644 30.90 -14.14 -15.51
C VAL A 644 29.69 -13.21 -15.48
N PHE A 645 29.80 -12.08 -16.18
CA PHE A 645 28.69 -11.19 -16.50
C PHE A 645 28.19 -11.52 -17.92
N PRO A 646 27.01 -12.15 -18.09
CA PRO A 646 26.51 -12.55 -19.41
C PRO A 646 26.34 -11.36 -20.37
N GLU A 647 26.08 -10.18 -19.81
CA GLU A 647 26.05 -8.90 -20.48
C GLU A 647 26.57 -7.80 -19.54
N ILE A 648 27.10 -6.73 -20.12
CA ILE A 648 27.43 -5.50 -19.40
C ILE A 648 26.87 -4.32 -20.21
N GLY A 649 26.30 -3.35 -19.49
CA GLY A 649 25.81 -2.10 -20.05
C GLY A 649 24.32 -2.09 -20.42
N MET A 650 23.61 -3.22 -20.34
CA MET A 650 22.15 -3.24 -20.49
C MET A 650 21.44 -2.90 -19.19
N ASP A 651 22.06 -3.20 -18.04
CA ASP A 651 21.58 -2.84 -16.70
C ASP A 651 22.65 -2.00 -15.95
N PRO A 652 22.29 -0.84 -15.38
CA PRO A 652 23.23 0.01 -14.64
C PRO A 652 23.88 -0.68 -13.44
N GLN A 653 23.13 -1.48 -12.66
CA GLN A 653 23.67 -2.13 -11.47
C GLN A 653 24.69 -3.21 -11.85
N THR A 654 24.41 -3.99 -12.90
CA THR A 654 25.34 -4.99 -13.46
C THR A 654 26.64 -4.32 -13.94
N LEU A 655 26.56 -3.13 -14.56
CA LEU A 655 27.73 -2.33 -14.92
C LEU A 655 28.52 -1.86 -13.67
N GLN A 656 27.84 -1.40 -12.62
CA GLN A 656 28.49 -1.03 -11.35
C GLN A 656 29.22 -2.20 -10.71
N MET A 657 28.58 -3.39 -10.67
CA MET A 657 29.19 -4.61 -10.17
C MET A 657 30.43 -5.01 -10.98
N ALA A 658 30.34 -4.97 -12.32
CA ALA A 658 31.44 -5.33 -13.19
C ALA A 658 32.63 -4.35 -13.11
N ALA A 659 32.38 -3.11 -12.71
CA ALA A 659 33.41 -2.09 -12.49
C ALA A 659 34.21 -2.28 -11.17
N LEU A 660 33.82 -3.27 -10.36
CA LEU A 660 34.53 -3.73 -9.17
C LEU A 660 35.30 -5.04 -9.46
N ARG A 661 36.25 -5.38 -8.59
CA ARG A 661 36.98 -6.65 -8.65
C ARG A 661 36.39 -7.64 -7.63
N LEU A 662 35.28 -8.27 -8.00
CA LEU A 662 34.51 -9.18 -7.13
C LEU A 662 34.98 -10.65 -7.19
N ALA A 663 35.81 -11.00 -8.17
CA ALA A 663 36.49 -12.29 -8.26
C ALA A 663 37.91 -12.12 -8.82
N PRO A 664 38.82 -13.10 -8.61
CA PRO A 664 40.16 -13.08 -9.18
C PRO A 664 40.16 -13.06 -10.70
N MET A 665 39.21 -13.75 -11.34
CA MET A 665 38.98 -13.71 -12.77
C MET A 665 37.55 -13.26 -13.06
N VAL A 666 37.43 -12.20 -13.87
CA VAL A 666 36.15 -11.63 -14.30
C VAL A 666 36.04 -11.72 -15.81
N CYS A 667 34.93 -12.25 -16.30
CA CYS A 667 34.65 -12.40 -17.73
C CYS A 667 33.32 -11.72 -18.08
N THR A 668 33.18 -11.34 -19.34
CA THR A 668 31.89 -11.00 -19.93
C THR A 668 31.65 -11.77 -21.22
N ALA A 669 30.41 -11.78 -21.71
CA ALA A 669 30.01 -12.50 -22.91
C ALA A 669 29.07 -11.63 -23.76
N TRP A 670 28.64 -12.17 -24.90
CA TRP A 670 27.93 -11.39 -25.92
C TRP A 670 26.44 -11.14 -25.68
N GLY A 671 25.92 -11.33 -24.46
CA GLY A 671 24.54 -10.92 -24.15
C GLY A 671 24.28 -9.45 -24.53
N HIS A 672 25.31 -8.62 -24.46
CA HIS A 672 25.44 -7.38 -25.23
C HIS A 672 26.75 -7.45 -26.06
N PRO A 673 26.70 -7.54 -27.41
CA PRO A 673 27.84 -7.86 -28.27
C PRO A 673 28.79 -6.67 -28.51
N MET A 674 29.41 -6.17 -27.44
CA MET A 674 30.38 -5.07 -27.43
C MET A 674 31.32 -5.22 -26.21
N THR A 675 32.54 -4.69 -26.30
CA THR A 675 33.45 -4.55 -25.16
C THR A 675 32.76 -3.85 -23.98
N SER A 676 33.04 -4.31 -22.75
CA SER A 676 32.64 -3.60 -21.54
C SER A 676 33.39 -2.28 -21.38
N GLY A 677 34.60 -2.20 -21.97
CA GLY A 677 35.52 -1.08 -21.76
C GLY A 677 36.04 -0.96 -20.34
N LEU A 678 35.74 -1.89 -19.42
CA LEU A 678 36.10 -1.79 -18.02
C LEU A 678 37.52 -2.31 -17.74
N PRO A 679 38.32 -1.66 -16.87
CA PRO A 679 39.63 -2.15 -16.45
C PRO A 679 39.58 -3.45 -15.64
N THR A 680 38.43 -3.76 -15.06
CA THR A 680 38.24 -4.85 -14.08
C THR A 680 37.80 -6.16 -14.71
N VAL A 681 37.44 -6.17 -16.00
CA VAL A 681 37.03 -7.35 -16.76
C VAL A 681 38.21 -7.87 -17.57
N ASP A 682 38.57 -9.13 -17.38
CA ASP A 682 39.78 -9.72 -17.94
C ASP A 682 39.55 -10.29 -19.35
N TYR A 683 38.42 -10.97 -19.55
CA TYR A 683 38.15 -11.76 -20.75
C TYR A 683 36.78 -11.48 -21.36
N TYR A 684 36.71 -11.48 -22.69
CA TYR A 684 35.47 -11.48 -23.47
C TYR A 684 35.26 -12.87 -24.08
N LEU A 685 34.16 -13.53 -23.75
CA LEU A 685 33.81 -14.87 -24.21
C LEU A 685 32.91 -14.76 -25.46
N SER A 686 33.41 -15.23 -26.60
CA SER A 686 32.70 -15.17 -27.89
C SER A 686 32.81 -16.49 -28.66
N GLY A 687 32.05 -16.63 -29.74
CA GLY A 687 32.12 -17.77 -30.66
C GLY A 687 33.15 -17.56 -31.78
N ASP A 688 33.90 -18.59 -32.14
CA ASP A 688 34.88 -18.53 -33.23
C ASP A 688 34.26 -18.16 -34.59
N LEU A 689 33.01 -18.56 -34.85
CA LEU A 689 32.27 -18.22 -36.06
C LEU A 689 31.63 -16.82 -36.02
N MET A 690 31.49 -16.23 -34.82
CA MET A 690 30.91 -14.90 -34.60
C MET A 690 31.94 -13.79 -34.71
N GLU A 691 33.22 -14.09 -34.46
CA GLU A 691 34.28 -13.10 -34.51
C GLU A 691 34.83 -12.94 -35.93
N PRO A 692 35.00 -11.71 -36.44
CA PRO A 692 35.78 -11.47 -37.64
C PRO A 692 37.26 -11.84 -37.41
N GLU A 693 38.06 -11.87 -38.48
CA GLU A 693 39.47 -12.26 -38.40
C GLU A 693 40.24 -11.42 -37.37
N GLN A 694 40.03 -10.09 -37.35
CA GLN A 694 40.68 -9.12 -36.46
C GLN A 694 39.79 -8.71 -35.26
N GLY A 695 38.88 -9.59 -34.81
CA GLY A 695 37.91 -9.30 -33.75
C GLY A 695 38.54 -8.80 -32.45
N GLU A 696 39.73 -9.28 -32.09
CA GLU A 696 40.46 -8.89 -30.88
C GLU A 696 40.78 -7.39 -30.80
N THR A 697 40.80 -6.68 -31.94
CA THR A 697 41.06 -5.24 -31.98
C THR A 697 39.86 -4.38 -31.53
N HIS A 698 38.72 -5.00 -31.26
CA HIS A 698 37.48 -4.34 -30.83
C HIS A 698 37.22 -4.44 -29.32
N TYR A 699 38.10 -5.11 -28.57
CA TYR A 699 37.92 -5.38 -27.15
C TYR A 699 39.05 -4.78 -26.31
N ARG A 700 38.71 -4.31 -25.11
CA ARG A 700 39.69 -4.02 -24.06
C ARG A 700 40.14 -5.31 -23.40
N GLU A 701 39.20 -6.23 -23.24
CA GLU A 701 39.39 -7.56 -22.68
C GLU A 701 40.19 -8.45 -23.63
N THR A 702 40.76 -9.52 -23.09
CA THR A 702 41.33 -10.59 -23.92
C THR A 702 40.19 -11.43 -24.52
N LEU A 703 40.10 -11.47 -25.85
CA LEU A 703 39.09 -12.23 -26.56
C LEU A 703 39.37 -13.74 -26.49
N ILE A 704 38.39 -14.51 -26.00
CA ILE A 704 38.39 -15.98 -26.00
C ILE A 704 37.34 -16.47 -27.00
N ARG A 705 37.81 -17.20 -28.01
CA ARG A 705 36.97 -17.77 -29.08
C ARG A 705 36.61 -19.22 -28.73
N LEU A 706 35.39 -19.42 -28.27
CA LEU A 706 34.79 -20.73 -28.01
C LEU A 706 34.29 -21.35 -29.33
N PRO A 707 34.20 -22.69 -29.45
CA PRO A 707 33.69 -23.35 -30.63
C PRO A 707 32.32 -22.83 -31.10
N HIS A 708 32.18 -22.73 -32.42
CA HIS A 708 30.97 -22.36 -33.15
C HIS A 708 30.42 -20.98 -32.78
N ILE A 709 29.18 -20.90 -32.30
CA ILE A 709 28.53 -19.66 -31.86
C ILE A 709 28.83 -19.34 -30.39
N GLY A 710 29.69 -20.13 -29.74
CA GLY A 710 30.16 -19.92 -28.37
C GLY A 710 29.12 -20.14 -27.27
N VAL A 711 27.85 -20.42 -27.58
CA VAL A 711 26.80 -20.63 -26.58
C VAL A 711 26.00 -21.90 -26.83
N SER A 712 25.31 -22.36 -25.77
CA SER A 712 24.41 -23.50 -25.82
C SER A 712 22.95 -23.04 -25.73
N TYR A 713 22.37 -22.66 -26.86
CA TYR A 713 21.00 -22.14 -26.90
C TYR A 713 19.96 -23.27 -26.90
N PRO A 714 18.90 -23.23 -26.07
CA PRO A 714 17.84 -24.23 -26.12
C PRO A 714 16.97 -24.09 -27.37
N ARG A 715 16.60 -25.22 -28.02
CA ARG A 715 15.74 -25.14 -29.21
C ARG A 715 14.37 -24.57 -28.85
N PRO A 716 13.88 -23.51 -29.54
CA PRO A 716 12.53 -23.00 -29.34
C PRO A 716 11.47 -24.06 -29.61
N ALA A 717 10.43 -24.11 -28.78
CA ALA A 717 9.25 -24.93 -29.04
C ALA A 717 8.41 -24.26 -30.12
N ILE A 718 8.28 -24.91 -31.28
CA ILE A 718 7.53 -24.39 -32.42
C ILE A 718 6.07 -24.83 -32.30
N PRO A 719 5.11 -23.89 -32.29
CA PRO A 719 3.69 -24.23 -32.20
C PRO A 719 3.17 -24.86 -33.48
N GLU A 720 2.08 -25.64 -33.37
CA GLU A 720 1.31 -26.04 -34.55
C GLU A 720 0.70 -24.81 -35.23
N LEU A 721 0.66 -24.84 -36.56
CA LEU A 721 0.09 -23.75 -37.34
C LEU A 721 -1.43 -23.73 -37.15
N THR A 722 -1.94 -22.70 -36.48
CA THR A 722 -3.37 -22.51 -36.19
C THR A 722 -3.93 -21.21 -36.76
N LYS A 723 -3.07 -20.37 -37.34
CA LYS A 723 -3.41 -19.12 -38.03
C LYS A 723 -2.96 -19.20 -39.48
N ASP A 724 -3.70 -18.53 -40.36
CA ASP A 724 -3.27 -18.28 -41.74
C ASP A 724 -2.68 -16.86 -41.90
N ARG A 725 -2.30 -16.51 -43.13
CA ARG A 725 -1.71 -15.21 -43.41
C ARG A 725 -2.68 -14.06 -43.13
N SER A 726 -3.96 -14.25 -43.42
CA SER A 726 -4.99 -13.22 -43.23
C SER A 726 -5.19 -12.86 -41.75
N ASP A 727 -5.08 -13.82 -40.84
CA ASP A 727 -5.13 -13.60 -39.38
C ASP A 727 -4.06 -12.61 -38.87
N LEU A 728 -2.93 -12.51 -39.60
CA LEU A 728 -1.80 -11.63 -39.29
C LEU A 728 -1.65 -10.48 -40.30
N GLN A 729 -2.66 -10.23 -41.14
CA GLN A 729 -2.68 -9.18 -42.17
C GLN A 729 -1.60 -9.34 -43.25
N LEU A 730 -1.10 -10.57 -43.43
CA LEU A 730 -0.14 -10.92 -44.46
C LEU A 730 -0.86 -11.18 -45.79
N ARG A 731 -0.23 -10.81 -46.90
CA ARG A 731 -0.80 -11.05 -48.24
C ARG A 731 -0.63 -12.51 -48.66
N GLU A 732 -1.72 -13.13 -49.10
CA GLU A 732 -1.71 -14.51 -49.61
C GLU A 732 -0.92 -14.65 -50.92
N ASP A 733 -1.01 -13.64 -51.80
CA ASP A 733 -0.33 -13.60 -53.10
C ASP A 733 1.06 -12.93 -53.03
N GLY A 734 1.48 -12.47 -51.85
CA GLY A 734 2.73 -11.76 -51.64
C GLY A 734 3.91 -12.65 -51.25
N VAL A 735 5.12 -12.14 -51.48
CA VAL A 735 6.35 -12.66 -50.85
C VAL A 735 6.55 -11.91 -49.54
N VAL A 736 6.45 -12.62 -48.41
CA VAL A 736 6.52 -12.02 -47.08
C VAL A 736 7.97 -12.00 -46.59
N TYR A 737 8.54 -10.81 -46.49
CA TYR A 737 9.86 -10.55 -45.93
C TYR A 737 9.73 -10.11 -44.48
N LEU A 738 10.21 -10.92 -43.53
CA LEU A 738 10.17 -10.62 -42.11
C LEU A 738 11.36 -9.77 -41.68
N CYS A 739 11.09 -8.57 -41.18
CA CYS A 739 12.03 -7.60 -40.62
C CYS A 739 11.69 -7.35 -39.14
N CYS A 740 11.97 -8.32 -38.27
CA CYS A 740 11.43 -8.34 -36.90
C CYS A 740 12.42 -7.89 -35.80
N GLN A 741 13.60 -7.40 -36.18
CA GLN A 741 14.60 -6.89 -35.25
C GLN A 741 14.12 -5.59 -34.59
N ALA A 742 14.77 -5.19 -33.49
CA ALA A 742 14.40 -3.97 -32.77
C ALA A 742 14.63 -2.73 -33.66
N PRO A 743 13.77 -1.68 -33.58
CA PRO A 743 13.82 -0.52 -34.48
C PRO A 743 15.17 0.19 -34.52
N PHE A 744 15.85 0.27 -33.37
CA PHE A 744 17.16 0.90 -33.23
C PHE A 744 18.29 0.17 -33.98
N LYS A 745 18.05 -1.03 -34.52
CA LYS A 745 18.99 -1.76 -35.38
C LYS A 745 18.88 -1.36 -36.86
N TYR A 746 17.86 -0.61 -37.26
CA TYR A 746 17.68 -0.17 -38.65
C TYR A 746 18.22 1.25 -38.84
N LEU A 747 19.39 1.34 -39.48
CA LEU A 747 20.04 2.62 -39.77
C LEU A 747 19.61 3.20 -41.13
N PRO A 748 19.45 4.53 -41.23
CA PRO A 748 18.92 5.20 -42.42
C PRO A 748 19.71 4.93 -43.70
N GLN A 749 21.02 4.71 -43.62
CA GLN A 749 21.84 4.44 -44.81
C GLN A 749 21.48 3.11 -45.50
N HIS A 750 20.75 2.21 -44.85
CA HIS A 750 20.36 0.91 -45.39
C HIS A 750 18.89 0.86 -45.86
N ASP A 751 18.10 1.94 -45.70
CA ASP A 751 16.68 1.95 -46.06
C ASP A 751 16.45 1.71 -47.56
N TYR A 752 17.42 2.12 -48.40
CA TYR A 752 17.34 1.97 -49.86
C TYR A 752 17.30 0.49 -50.31
N LEU A 753 17.82 -0.44 -49.51
CA LEU A 753 17.82 -1.86 -49.84
C LEU A 753 16.40 -2.40 -49.98
N LEU A 754 15.49 -1.96 -49.12
CA LEU A 754 14.07 -2.35 -49.15
C LEU A 754 13.39 -1.85 -50.42
N ILE A 755 13.76 -0.64 -50.87
CA ILE A 755 13.23 -0.02 -52.08
C ILE A 755 13.69 -0.80 -53.32
N GLU A 756 14.98 -1.13 -53.41
CA GLU A 756 15.53 -1.91 -54.51
C GLU A 756 14.91 -3.32 -54.60
N ILE A 757 14.68 -3.96 -53.45
CA ILE A 757 13.97 -5.24 -53.38
C ILE A 757 12.51 -5.05 -53.85
N ALA A 758 11.80 -4.02 -53.38
CA ALA A 758 10.41 -3.73 -53.75
C ALA A 758 10.23 -3.50 -55.26
N GLN A 759 11.17 -2.79 -55.89
CA GLN A 759 11.14 -2.52 -57.33
C GLN A 759 11.34 -3.79 -58.17
N ARG A 760 12.14 -4.74 -57.67
CA ARG A 760 12.45 -6.00 -58.36
C ARG A 760 11.47 -7.13 -58.01
N VAL A 761 10.78 -7.02 -56.88
CA VAL A 761 9.75 -7.96 -56.41
C VAL A 761 8.47 -7.17 -56.12
N PRO A 762 7.63 -6.90 -57.14
CA PRO A 762 6.42 -6.07 -56.96
C PRO A 762 5.42 -6.62 -55.95
N GLN A 763 5.49 -7.91 -55.64
CA GLN A 763 4.66 -8.60 -54.64
C GLN A 763 5.32 -8.69 -53.25
N ALA A 764 6.44 -8.00 -53.02
CA ALA A 764 7.11 -7.98 -51.72
C ALA A 764 6.26 -7.31 -50.64
N GLN A 765 6.14 -7.97 -49.48
CA GLN A 765 5.55 -7.40 -48.27
C GLN A 765 6.59 -7.48 -47.14
N PHE A 766 7.14 -6.35 -46.73
CA PHE A 766 8.04 -6.23 -45.59
C PHE A 766 7.23 -6.09 -44.30
N VAL A 767 7.42 -7.01 -43.36
CA VAL A 767 6.70 -7.04 -42.10
C VAL A 767 7.63 -6.63 -40.97
N PHE A 768 7.27 -5.57 -40.27
CA PHE A 768 8.04 -5.05 -39.14
C PHE A 768 7.26 -5.15 -37.83
N LEU A 769 8.01 -5.30 -36.72
CA LEU A 769 7.45 -5.30 -35.37
C LEU A 769 7.95 -4.09 -34.59
N ARG A 770 7.04 -3.37 -33.90
CA ARG A 770 7.38 -2.30 -32.93
C ARG A 770 8.07 -1.06 -33.52
N VAL A 771 7.88 -0.75 -34.80
CA VAL A 771 8.67 0.25 -35.55
C VAL A 771 8.05 1.64 -35.68
N GLY A 772 7.15 2.04 -34.78
CA GLY A 772 6.51 3.37 -34.83
C GLY A 772 7.52 4.54 -34.97
N LEU A 773 8.76 4.36 -34.51
CA LEU A 773 9.84 5.35 -34.62
C LEU A 773 10.49 5.48 -36.02
N ILE A 774 10.50 4.42 -36.85
CA ILE A 774 11.12 4.47 -38.19
C ILE A 774 10.09 4.48 -39.32
N GLN A 775 8.80 4.29 -39.03
CA GLN A 775 7.74 4.27 -40.03
C GLN A 775 7.75 5.53 -40.92
N GLY A 776 7.73 6.72 -40.31
CA GLY A 776 7.74 7.98 -41.07
C GLY A 776 9.00 8.15 -41.94
N ARG A 777 10.13 7.60 -41.51
CA ARG A 777 11.40 7.59 -42.27
C ARG A 777 11.29 6.71 -43.51
N LEU A 778 10.77 5.48 -43.34
CA LEU A 778 10.54 4.55 -44.44
C LEU A 778 9.49 5.08 -45.43
N GLU A 779 8.40 5.69 -44.94
CA GLU A 779 7.40 6.32 -45.79
C GLU A 779 8.01 7.37 -46.74
N ARG A 780 8.89 8.23 -46.22
CA ARG A 780 9.62 9.21 -47.04
C ARG A 780 10.60 8.56 -48.00
N ALA A 781 11.31 7.52 -47.57
CA ALA A 781 12.25 6.80 -48.43
C ALA A 781 11.55 6.14 -49.63
N PHE A 782 10.44 5.42 -49.40
CA PHE A 782 9.63 4.82 -50.47
C PHE A 782 9.03 5.89 -51.40
N ALA A 783 8.50 6.98 -50.83
CA ALA A 783 7.93 8.08 -51.62
C ALA A 783 8.98 8.73 -52.55
N ALA A 784 10.23 8.87 -52.11
CA ALA A 784 11.33 9.39 -52.93
C ALA A 784 11.63 8.51 -54.15
N ALA A 785 11.31 7.22 -54.09
CA ALA A 785 11.41 6.27 -55.20
C ALA A 785 10.11 6.12 -56.00
N ASN A 786 9.11 6.99 -55.78
CA ASN A 786 7.77 6.92 -56.36
C ASN A 786 7.01 5.62 -56.02
N LEU A 787 7.28 5.04 -54.85
CA LEU A 787 6.53 3.91 -54.29
C LEU A 787 5.69 4.37 -53.10
N ASN A 788 4.54 3.74 -52.90
CA ASN A 788 3.75 3.94 -51.70
C ASN A 788 4.17 2.91 -50.64
N CYS A 789 4.67 3.37 -49.50
CA CYS A 789 5.13 2.49 -48.42
C CYS A 789 4.04 1.51 -47.95
N ALA A 790 2.78 1.94 -47.89
CA ALA A 790 1.66 1.09 -47.46
C ALA A 790 1.38 -0.10 -48.39
N ASP A 791 1.85 -0.06 -49.64
CA ASP A 791 1.70 -1.17 -50.60
C ASP A 791 2.72 -2.28 -50.35
N PHE A 792 3.81 -1.99 -49.63
CA PHE A 792 4.93 -2.90 -49.39
C PHE A 792 5.19 -3.17 -47.91
N CYS A 793 4.91 -2.25 -47.00
CA CYS A 793 5.27 -2.37 -45.60
C CYS A 793 4.03 -2.59 -44.72
N LEU A 794 4.10 -3.62 -43.87
CA LEU A 794 3.15 -3.90 -42.81
C LEU A 794 3.82 -3.68 -41.45
N PHE A 795 3.21 -2.82 -40.64
CA PHE A 795 3.68 -2.48 -39.31
C PHE A 795 2.79 -3.12 -38.24
N LEU A 796 3.31 -4.13 -37.57
CA LEU A 796 2.59 -4.83 -36.51
C LEU A 796 3.07 -4.39 -35.11
N PRO A 797 2.19 -4.44 -34.10
CA PRO A 797 2.57 -4.22 -32.71
C PRO A 797 3.46 -5.38 -32.20
N SER A 798 3.89 -5.30 -30.94
CA SER A 798 4.44 -6.48 -30.24
C SER A 798 3.44 -7.63 -30.27
N LEU A 799 3.90 -8.82 -30.65
CA LEU A 799 3.08 -10.02 -30.68
C LEU A 799 3.37 -10.92 -29.47
N PRO A 800 2.35 -11.63 -28.93
CA PRO A 800 2.59 -12.76 -28.04
C PRO A 800 3.53 -13.79 -28.68
N ARG A 801 4.27 -14.55 -27.85
CA ARG A 801 5.30 -15.48 -28.32
C ARG A 801 4.81 -16.46 -29.40
N ASN A 802 3.62 -17.04 -29.23
CA ASN A 802 3.06 -17.99 -30.20
C ASN A 802 2.73 -17.31 -31.53
N ASP A 803 2.11 -16.13 -31.50
CA ASP A 803 1.77 -15.36 -32.70
C ASP A 803 3.02 -14.92 -33.45
N TYR A 804 4.08 -14.55 -32.72
CA TYR A 804 5.39 -14.25 -33.31
C TYR A 804 6.01 -15.47 -34.02
N LEU A 805 5.91 -16.67 -33.45
CA LEU A 805 6.40 -17.88 -34.11
C LEU A 805 5.52 -18.28 -35.31
N MET A 806 4.21 -18.07 -35.25
CA MET A 806 3.32 -18.22 -36.41
C MET A 806 3.69 -17.26 -37.53
N LEU A 807 4.01 -16.00 -37.21
CA LEU A 807 4.51 -15.03 -38.18
C LEU A 807 5.78 -15.54 -38.88
N ASN A 808 6.73 -16.14 -38.15
CA ASN A 808 7.91 -16.77 -38.75
C ASN A 808 7.53 -17.94 -39.68
N LEU A 809 6.61 -18.81 -39.27
CA LEU A 809 6.16 -19.96 -40.07
C LEU A 809 5.43 -19.54 -41.36
N LEU A 810 4.74 -18.41 -41.34
CA LEU A 810 3.94 -17.88 -42.45
C LEU A 810 4.73 -16.93 -43.38
N SER A 811 5.93 -16.53 -42.97
CA SER A 811 6.83 -15.68 -43.76
C SER A 811 7.63 -16.51 -44.79
N ASP A 812 8.12 -15.86 -45.85
CA ASP A 812 8.92 -16.49 -46.90
C ASP A 812 10.42 -16.31 -46.69
N VAL A 813 10.85 -15.11 -46.31
CA VAL A 813 12.25 -14.75 -46.16
C VAL A 813 12.43 -13.91 -44.91
N TYR A 814 13.45 -14.21 -44.12
CA TYR A 814 13.91 -13.36 -43.03
C TYR A 814 15.02 -12.44 -43.55
N LEU A 815 14.83 -11.13 -43.40
CA LEU A 815 15.83 -10.14 -43.76
C LEU A 815 16.58 -9.71 -42.50
N ASP A 816 17.88 -10.03 -42.44
CA ASP A 816 18.68 -9.63 -41.31
C ASP A 816 19.06 -8.14 -41.34
N SER A 817 19.09 -7.47 -40.19
CA SER A 817 19.52 -6.07 -40.09
C SER A 817 21.04 -5.96 -40.19
N ILE A 818 21.50 -4.95 -40.93
CA ILE A 818 22.93 -4.67 -41.17
C ILE A 818 23.46 -3.77 -40.05
N GLY A 819 24.73 -3.93 -39.66
CA GLY A 819 25.35 -3.17 -38.56
C GLY A 819 25.12 -3.75 -37.17
N PHE A 820 23.95 -4.36 -36.98
CA PHE A 820 23.64 -5.14 -35.79
C PHE A 820 22.67 -6.28 -36.18
N SER A 821 23.22 -7.47 -36.29
CA SER A 821 22.55 -8.69 -36.73
C SER A 821 21.54 -9.23 -35.72
N GLY A 822 20.64 -10.09 -36.19
CA GLY A 822 19.72 -10.86 -35.37
C GLY A 822 20.43 -11.91 -34.52
N GLY A 823 20.14 -11.90 -33.22
CA GLY A 823 20.51 -12.98 -32.30
C GLY A 823 19.36 -13.97 -32.18
N ASN A 824 18.54 -13.79 -31.15
CA ASN A 824 17.38 -14.67 -30.91
C ASN A 824 16.36 -14.66 -32.05
N THR A 825 16.15 -13.53 -32.72
CA THR A 825 15.25 -13.45 -33.86
C THR A 825 15.68 -14.39 -34.99
N THR A 826 16.99 -14.50 -35.24
CA THR A 826 17.55 -15.44 -36.22
C THR A 826 17.46 -16.89 -35.74
N LEU A 827 17.74 -17.15 -34.46
CA LEU A 827 17.54 -18.48 -33.87
C LEU A 827 16.09 -18.95 -33.98
N ASP A 828 15.11 -18.06 -33.82
CA ASP A 828 13.70 -18.38 -33.99
C ASP A 828 13.32 -18.62 -35.46
N ALA A 829 13.83 -17.79 -36.37
CA ALA A 829 13.64 -17.96 -37.81
C ALA A 829 14.19 -19.31 -38.29
N ILE A 830 15.42 -19.66 -37.88
CA ILE A 830 16.03 -20.96 -38.20
C ILE A 830 15.22 -22.12 -37.63
N ALA A 831 14.69 -21.99 -36.41
CA ALA A 831 13.87 -23.03 -35.80
C ALA A 831 12.55 -23.26 -36.56
N CYS A 832 12.03 -22.21 -37.22
CA CYS A 832 10.88 -22.24 -38.11
C CYS A 832 11.23 -22.61 -39.57
N ALA A 833 12.51 -22.92 -39.84
CA ALA A 833 13.04 -23.16 -41.19
C ALA A 833 12.80 -22.00 -42.18
N LEU A 834 12.81 -20.77 -41.69
CA LEU A 834 12.65 -19.55 -42.48
C LEU A 834 14.02 -19.14 -43.08
N PRO A 835 14.19 -19.13 -44.41
CA PRO A 835 15.44 -18.71 -45.06
C PRO A 835 15.90 -17.32 -44.63
N VAL A 836 17.17 -17.19 -44.25
CA VAL A 836 17.76 -15.96 -43.70
C VAL A 836 18.71 -15.35 -44.71
N VAL A 837 18.54 -14.06 -45.04
CA VAL A 837 19.54 -13.26 -45.77
C VAL A 837 20.27 -12.37 -44.78
N THR A 838 21.60 -12.38 -44.80
CA THR A 838 22.42 -11.61 -43.85
C THR A 838 23.67 -11.04 -44.52
N LEU A 839 24.17 -9.92 -44.02
CA LEU A 839 25.42 -9.29 -44.44
C LEU A 839 26.32 -9.03 -43.21
N PRO A 840 27.34 -9.88 -42.97
CA PRO A 840 28.31 -9.63 -41.90
C PRO A 840 29.22 -8.43 -42.23
N ASP A 841 29.63 -7.69 -41.20
CA ASP A 841 30.45 -6.48 -41.33
C ASP A 841 31.78 -6.56 -40.56
N ALA A 842 32.30 -5.44 -40.05
CA ALA A 842 33.57 -5.43 -39.33
C ALA A 842 33.46 -5.89 -37.86
N PHE A 843 32.25 -6.01 -37.29
CA PHE A 843 32.06 -6.20 -35.85
C PHE A 843 31.32 -7.49 -35.53
N MET A 844 31.62 -8.13 -34.40
CA MET A 844 30.95 -9.37 -33.95
C MET A 844 29.41 -9.25 -33.96
N ARG A 845 28.87 -8.11 -33.52
CA ARG A 845 27.42 -7.83 -33.54
C ARG A 845 26.79 -7.88 -34.94
N GLY A 846 27.54 -7.72 -36.01
CA GLY A 846 27.08 -7.87 -37.40
C GLY A 846 27.17 -9.31 -37.92
N HIS A 847 27.85 -10.22 -37.21
CA HIS A 847 28.12 -11.59 -37.67
C HIS A 847 27.18 -12.65 -37.11
N LEU A 848 26.30 -12.33 -36.16
CA LEU A 848 25.49 -13.31 -35.41
C LEU A 848 24.74 -14.29 -36.33
N SER A 849 23.93 -13.79 -37.27
CA SER A 849 23.19 -14.63 -38.22
C SER A 849 24.12 -15.41 -39.16
N ALA A 850 25.18 -14.76 -39.66
CA ALA A 850 26.15 -15.38 -40.55
C ALA A 850 26.87 -16.55 -39.85
N ALA A 851 27.21 -16.40 -38.57
CA ALA A 851 27.81 -17.45 -37.74
C ALA A 851 26.89 -18.67 -37.60
N MET A 852 25.60 -18.44 -37.35
CA MET A 852 24.59 -19.49 -37.26
C MET A 852 24.43 -20.23 -38.59
N LEU A 853 24.37 -19.51 -39.71
CA LEU A 853 24.29 -20.08 -41.05
C LEU A 853 25.56 -20.88 -41.42
N ARG A 854 26.75 -20.36 -41.10
CA ARG A 854 28.03 -21.09 -41.25
C ARG A 854 28.03 -22.38 -40.43
N ARG A 855 27.52 -22.37 -39.20
CA ARG A 855 27.38 -23.57 -38.36
C ARG A 855 26.47 -24.62 -39.01
N LEU A 856 25.45 -24.20 -39.74
CA LEU A 856 24.57 -25.09 -40.50
C LEU A 856 25.15 -25.49 -41.88
N GLY A 857 26.28 -24.93 -42.29
CA GLY A 857 26.81 -25.08 -43.64
C GLY A 857 25.88 -24.52 -44.74
N LEU A 858 25.10 -23.48 -44.41
CA LEU A 858 24.16 -22.79 -45.30
C LEU A 858 24.71 -21.39 -45.64
N THR A 859 25.80 -21.34 -46.39
CA THR A 859 26.51 -20.09 -46.67
C THR A 859 25.99 -19.33 -47.89
N GLU A 860 25.10 -19.95 -48.67
CA GLU A 860 24.58 -19.44 -49.93
C GLU A 860 23.70 -18.20 -49.78
N THR A 861 23.22 -17.92 -48.56
CA THR A 861 22.38 -16.75 -48.25
C THR A 861 23.12 -15.71 -47.38
N ILE A 862 24.45 -15.81 -47.32
CA ILE A 862 25.34 -14.84 -46.68
C ILE A 862 25.91 -13.93 -47.76
N ALA A 863 25.50 -12.67 -47.77
CA ALA A 863 25.99 -11.66 -48.71
C ALA A 863 27.40 -11.20 -48.35
N GLY A 864 28.23 -10.88 -49.36
CA GLY A 864 29.52 -10.21 -49.19
C GLY A 864 29.45 -8.68 -49.30
N ASN A 865 28.35 -8.11 -49.79
CA ASN A 865 28.10 -6.68 -49.88
C ASN A 865 26.59 -6.37 -49.99
N GLU A 866 26.22 -5.09 -49.94
CA GLU A 866 24.83 -4.64 -49.99
C GLU A 866 24.10 -5.00 -51.30
N GLN A 867 24.79 -5.00 -52.44
CA GLN A 867 24.18 -5.39 -53.72
C GLN A 867 23.87 -6.89 -53.75
N GLU A 868 24.78 -7.72 -53.26
CA GLU A 868 24.57 -9.16 -53.13
C GLU A 868 23.46 -9.47 -52.12
N TYR A 869 23.32 -8.68 -51.05
CA TYR A 869 22.18 -8.80 -50.12
C TYR A 869 20.85 -8.60 -50.84
N ILE A 870 20.74 -7.53 -51.66
CA ILE A 870 19.54 -7.28 -52.49
C ILE A 870 19.32 -8.47 -53.45
N ASP A 871 20.36 -8.90 -54.16
CA ASP A 871 20.26 -9.98 -55.16
C ASP A 871 19.79 -11.30 -54.52
N LEU A 872 20.30 -11.65 -53.35
CA LEU A 872 19.89 -12.84 -52.60
C LEU A 872 18.44 -12.72 -52.12
N ALA A 873 18.04 -11.57 -51.58
CA ALA A 873 16.67 -11.31 -51.15
C ALA A 873 15.66 -11.39 -52.32
N VAL A 874 16.02 -10.82 -53.46
CA VAL A 874 15.20 -10.88 -54.70
C VAL A 874 15.13 -12.31 -55.22
N THR A 875 16.26 -13.02 -55.28
CA THR A 875 16.32 -14.40 -55.78
C THR A 875 15.50 -15.33 -54.89
N LEU A 876 15.64 -15.24 -53.56
CA LEU A 876 14.79 -16.01 -52.64
C LEU A 876 13.32 -15.66 -52.79
N GLY A 877 12.97 -14.40 -53.07
CA GLY A 877 11.58 -14.01 -53.27
C GLY A 877 10.94 -14.57 -54.53
N LEU A 878 11.67 -14.54 -55.65
CA LEU A 878 11.16 -14.93 -56.97
C LEU A 878 11.35 -16.43 -57.29
N ASP A 879 12.43 -17.06 -56.82
CA ASP A 879 12.68 -18.49 -57.05
C ASP A 879 12.17 -19.34 -55.87
N SER A 880 10.89 -19.73 -55.96
CA SER A 880 10.26 -20.60 -54.95
C SER A 880 10.90 -21.98 -54.83
N THR A 881 11.57 -22.46 -55.90
CA THR A 881 12.24 -23.77 -55.89
C THR A 881 13.50 -23.68 -55.04
N TRP A 882 14.34 -22.68 -55.30
CA TRP A 882 15.55 -22.45 -54.51
C TRP A 882 15.20 -22.10 -53.06
N ARG A 883 14.20 -21.25 -52.81
CA ARG A 883 13.68 -20.97 -51.46
C ARG A 883 13.27 -22.25 -50.72
N GLY A 884 12.55 -23.15 -51.40
CA GLY A 884 12.16 -24.46 -50.86
C GLY A 884 13.35 -25.37 -50.54
N GLN A 885 14.40 -25.35 -51.36
CA GLN A 885 15.65 -26.10 -51.11
C GLN A 885 16.37 -25.57 -49.86
N ILE A 886 16.53 -24.25 -49.73
CA ILE A 886 17.15 -23.65 -48.54
C ILE A 886 16.36 -23.99 -47.27
N ARG A 887 15.02 -23.89 -47.32
CA ARG A 887 14.14 -24.28 -46.21
C ARG A 887 14.33 -25.76 -45.81
N GLN A 888 14.36 -26.68 -46.79
CA GLN A 888 14.55 -28.11 -46.51
C GLN A 888 15.91 -28.39 -45.87
N GLN A 889 16.98 -27.76 -46.37
CA GLN A 889 18.31 -27.92 -45.79
C GLN A 889 18.38 -27.33 -44.38
N MET A 890 17.74 -26.17 -44.15
CA MET A 890 17.63 -25.56 -42.83
C MET A 890 16.87 -26.44 -41.84
N GLU A 891 15.73 -26.99 -42.23
CA GLU A 891 14.96 -27.90 -41.38
C GLU A 891 15.79 -29.12 -40.98
N MET A 892 16.48 -29.73 -41.94
CA MET A 892 17.32 -30.91 -41.72
C MET A 892 18.52 -30.62 -40.80
N ARG A 893 19.15 -29.45 -40.93
CA ARG A 893 20.42 -29.13 -40.26
C ARG A 893 20.23 -28.31 -38.97
N SER A 894 19.13 -27.58 -38.82
CA SER A 894 18.85 -26.73 -37.65
C SER A 894 19.08 -27.39 -36.29
N PRO A 895 18.83 -28.71 -36.07
CA PRO A 895 19.08 -29.32 -34.77
C PRO A 895 20.55 -29.24 -34.29
N SER A 896 21.54 -29.11 -35.19
CA SER A 896 22.96 -29.03 -34.82
C SER A 896 23.40 -27.65 -34.30
N LEU A 897 22.53 -26.64 -34.40
CA LEU A 897 22.78 -25.29 -33.88
C LEU A 897 22.39 -25.16 -32.40
N TYR A 898 21.40 -25.91 -31.94
CA TYR A 898 20.86 -25.82 -30.58
C TYR A 898 21.50 -26.85 -29.65
N HIS A 899 21.53 -26.55 -28.36
CA HIS A 899 22.10 -27.41 -27.31
C HIS A 899 23.55 -27.83 -27.58
N ASP A 900 24.32 -26.96 -28.24
CA ASP A 900 25.74 -27.19 -28.50
C ASP A 900 26.50 -27.35 -27.18
N ARG A 901 27.21 -28.47 -27.02
CA ARG A 901 28.00 -28.78 -25.81
C ARG A 901 29.48 -28.51 -26.01
N ASP A 902 29.95 -28.38 -27.25
CA ASP A 902 31.36 -28.20 -27.55
C ASP A 902 31.87 -26.88 -26.97
N CYS A 903 31.03 -25.83 -27.03
CA CYS A 903 31.33 -24.55 -26.40
C CYS A 903 31.48 -24.65 -24.86
N VAL A 904 30.67 -25.47 -24.19
CA VAL A 904 30.72 -25.67 -22.74
C VAL A 904 32.00 -26.40 -22.33
N LEU A 905 32.36 -27.47 -23.06
CA LEU A 905 33.60 -28.23 -22.81
C LEU A 905 34.86 -27.37 -23.00
N ALA A 906 34.88 -26.54 -24.05
CA ALA A 906 35.98 -25.61 -24.29
C ALA A 906 36.07 -24.54 -23.20
N LEU A 907 34.94 -24.00 -22.78
CA LEU A 907 34.84 -23.02 -21.70
C LEU A 907 35.32 -23.59 -20.36
N GLU A 908 34.95 -24.83 -20.04
CA GLU A 908 35.45 -25.55 -18.86
C GLU A 908 36.95 -25.83 -18.92
N SER A 909 37.48 -26.13 -20.10
CA SER A 909 38.91 -26.31 -20.30
C SER A 909 39.66 -24.99 -20.06
N PHE A 910 39.10 -23.88 -20.54
CA PHE A 910 39.62 -22.54 -20.29
C PHE A 910 39.62 -22.19 -18.80
N TRP A 911 38.51 -22.42 -18.07
CA TRP A 911 38.47 -22.18 -16.63
C TRP A 911 39.54 -22.97 -15.87
N ARG A 912 39.72 -24.27 -16.17
CA ARG A 912 40.77 -25.09 -15.55
C ARG A 912 42.16 -24.52 -15.83
N GLN A 913 42.43 -24.11 -17.06
CA GLN A 913 43.72 -23.57 -17.46
C GLN A 913 44.07 -22.28 -16.70
N VAL A 914 43.12 -21.34 -16.58
CA VAL A 914 43.38 -20.07 -15.91
C VAL A 914 43.52 -20.24 -14.41
N VAL A 915 42.66 -21.05 -13.78
CA VAL A 915 42.70 -21.26 -12.33
C VAL A 915 43.93 -22.09 -11.90
N GLN A 916 44.46 -22.96 -12.75
CA GLN A 916 45.71 -23.68 -12.47
C GLN A 916 46.97 -22.86 -12.78
N GLY A 917 46.86 -21.83 -13.62
CA GLY A 917 47.98 -20.99 -14.07
C GLY A 917 48.19 -19.71 -13.25
N GLY A 918 47.18 -19.27 -12.48
CA GLY A 918 47.25 -18.13 -11.55
C GLY A 918 47.50 -18.59 -10.12
#